data_AF-A0A0M2SMX4-F1
#
_entry.id   AF-A0A0M2SMX4-F1
#
_cell.length_a   1.000
_cell.length_b   1.000
_cell.length_c   1.000
_cell.angle_alpha   90.00
_cell.angle_beta   90.00
_cell.angle_gamma   90.00
#
_symmetry.space_group_name_H-M   'P 1'
#
loop_
_entity.id
_entity.type
_entity.pdbx_description
1 polymer ?
#
loop_
_entity_poly.entity_id
_entity_poly.type
_entity_poly.pdbx_seq_one_letter_code
_entity_poly.pdbx_strand_id
1 'polypeptide(L)'
;MNDKIRVFPNGFLFTAEEDIENLPSHYEHSVIQGKYHYYYDKDSRMKVYNDDESFIIIHGLFVHIDPESGDITEESPKLLLSLFSNNYEQFLEKLDYLGGRFVIIIGDRDNVYVYPDATGSRTAYYSKDFNSIASHSKLLKEVFKIPNDPLSSTTYDYRIFFDYSLFMNVESLLPNFYLNLNDGKKIRFFPRENNRYRNTDEADKFKAIEFLWKEQLKHFVNNNEKLIFSLTGGADSRLSLAMAKDYMEDIESFTYTPYEDDIKPETTKDELLYLDKQIVNQILDNYKLNHEFMYFRDDNISLNTFQNRIILTNTVRNHGKGLLPHYLKHFKEKDIIHIRANLLEIGRAYYITHRSTNSSNSIRNHARHKLLKGLKSSDAKYKKIEGLINSSIEKMGYNEPLFDYHLLDLYYWENRMGRWMPEVLNETDVAFETFLPFNMRAIIDASLSFSLKQRKTDYLFNELINRNHPLLNFFGKNETQNLYEQTKRNEEDHFNSFGIYDSNSNLIDVRDSINNLVYLPKDYIQKNYYAESKPYFYNSDKGIVNLSVLNEYFNPKGTKILKYSILLNNNVILSEDLALWKEVNNISITGLTRDDEIKIRITALKDIKSISWENASKTYINNIVETPMKNNIKFIVSSNSPYSNY
;
A
#
# COMPACT_ATOMS: atom_id res chain seq x y z
N MET A 1 27.82 21.05 6.33
CA MET A 1 27.08 19.84 5.94
C MET A 1 27.39 18.61 6.81
N ASN A 2 28.36 18.64 7.75
CA ASN A 2 28.78 17.43 8.48
C ASN A 2 27.91 17.02 9.69
N ASP A 3 27.05 17.89 10.24
CA ASP A 3 26.41 17.61 11.53
C ASP A 3 25.07 16.85 11.47
N LYS A 4 24.46 16.65 10.28
CA LYS A 4 23.16 15.94 10.15
C LYS A 4 23.28 14.43 10.00
N ILE A 5 24.28 13.94 9.27
CA ILE A 5 24.39 12.50 9.01
C ILE A 5 25.05 11.84 10.21
N ARG A 6 24.26 11.06 10.95
CA ARG A 6 24.69 10.28 12.11
C ARG A 6 24.17 8.85 12.04
N VAL A 7 24.80 7.96 12.81
CA VAL A 7 24.35 6.56 12.92
C VAL A 7 23.10 6.48 13.80
N PHE A 8 22.13 5.68 13.39
CA PHE A 8 20.88 5.41 14.12
C PHE A 8 20.13 6.66 14.60
N PRO A 9 19.83 7.63 13.71
CA PRO A 9 19.07 8.82 14.07
C PRO A 9 17.67 8.43 14.57
N ASN A 10 17.15 9.17 15.55
CA ASN A 10 15.85 8.92 16.20
C ASN A 10 15.72 7.47 16.72
N GLY A 11 16.85 6.91 17.15
CA GLY A 11 16.94 5.54 17.61
C GLY A 11 17.05 5.45 19.13
N PHE A 12 16.74 4.26 19.64
CA PHE A 12 16.92 3.89 21.04
C PHE A 12 17.53 2.49 21.20
N LEU A 13 18.05 2.24 22.40
CA LEU A 13 18.31 0.95 23.02
C LEU A 13 17.73 0.98 24.44
N PHE A 14 16.87 0.02 24.76
CA PHE A 14 16.37 -0.23 26.12
C PHE A 14 16.86 -1.61 26.56
N THR A 15 17.51 -1.70 27.71
CA THR A 15 18.21 -2.92 28.13
C THR A 15 18.27 -3.06 29.65
N ALA A 16 18.24 -4.29 30.15
CA ALA A 16 18.58 -4.60 31.55
C ALA A 16 20.06 -4.97 31.73
N GLU A 17 20.81 -5.11 30.63
CA GLU A 17 22.24 -5.41 30.66
C GLU A 17 23.06 -4.19 31.12
N GLU A 18 24.06 -4.45 31.97
CA GLU A 18 25.03 -3.45 32.45
C GLU A 18 26.22 -3.32 31.48
N ASP A 19 27.08 -2.33 31.70
CA ASP A 19 28.35 -2.13 30.96
C ASP A 19 28.22 -2.05 29.43
N ILE A 20 27.22 -1.29 28.96
CA ILE A 20 26.98 -1.09 27.53
C ILE A 20 28.10 -0.25 26.88
N GLU A 21 28.84 -0.87 25.96
CA GLU A 21 29.84 -0.22 25.13
C GLU A 21 29.36 0.00 23.68
N ASN A 22 30.11 0.78 22.90
CA ASN A 22 29.89 0.99 21.46
C ASN A 22 28.56 1.67 21.09
N LEU A 23 28.00 2.45 22.02
CA LEU A 23 26.87 3.33 21.71
C LEU A 23 27.32 4.54 20.88
N PRO A 24 26.45 5.09 20.03
CA PRO A 24 26.74 6.35 19.36
C PRO A 24 26.95 7.48 20.36
N SER A 25 27.96 8.33 20.14
CA SER A 25 28.34 9.41 21.08
C SER A 25 27.28 10.50 21.28
N HIS A 26 26.26 10.54 20.44
CA HIS A 26 25.14 11.47 20.53
C HIS A 26 23.92 10.86 21.24
N TYR A 27 24.03 9.64 21.76
CA TYR A 27 22.97 9.05 22.57
C TYR A 27 23.08 9.56 24.01
N GLU A 28 21.94 9.95 24.56
CA GLU A 28 21.78 10.21 25.98
C GLU A 28 21.38 8.94 26.72
N HIS A 29 21.44 8.98 28.05
CA HIS A 29 21.19 7.84 28.92
C HIS A 29 20.30 8.24 30.08
N SER A 30 19.27 7.43 30.34
CA SER A 30 18.43 7.50 31.53
C SER A 30 18.32 6.11 32.17
N VAL A 31 18.25 6.08 33.50
CA VAL A 31 17.98 4.85 34.26
C VAL A 31 16.51 4.84 34.65
N ILE A 32 15.81 3.75 34.34
CA ILE A 32 14.39 3.56 34.55
C ILE A 32 14.20 2.47 35.61
N GLN A 33 13.35 2.74 36.61
CA GLN A 33 13.09 1.81 37.73
C GLN A 33 14.37 1.30 38.42
N GLY A 34 15.45 2.08 38.41
CA GLY A 34 16.75 1.74 39.01
C GLY A 34 17.42 0.47 38.46
N LYS A 35 16.95 -0.05 37.32
CA LYS A 35 17.37 -1.35 36.76
C LYS A 35 17.57 -1.30 35.25
N TYR A 36 16.66 -0.65 34.53
CA TYR A 36 16.71 -0.62 33.08
C TYR A 36 17.45 0.62 32.58
N HIS A 37 18.28 0.42 31.57
CA HIS A 37 19.03 1.47 30.90
C HIS A 37 18.35 1.83 29.58
N TYR A 38 17.93 3.08 29.47
CA TYR A 38 17.33 3.65 28.27
C TYR A 38 18.31 4.62 27.63
N TYR A 39 18.86 4.21 26.49
CA TYR A 39 19.74 5.02 25.66
C TYR A 39 18.98 5.48 24.41
N TYR A 40 19.11 6.74 24.04
CA TYR A 40 18.34 7.31 22.92
C TYR A 40 19.11 8.43 22.23
N ASP A 41 18.93 8.58 20.92
CA ASP A 41 19.47 9.75 20.19
C ASP A 41 18.90 11.04 20.81
N LYS A 42 19.79 11.98 21.16
CA LYS A 42 19.44 13.24 21.82
C LYS A 42 18.39 14.09 21.08
N ASP A 43 18.29 13.92 19.76
CA ASP A 43 17.32 14.66 18.93
C ASP A 43 15.99 13.86 18.78
N SER A 44 15.85 12.70 19.44
CA SER A 44 14.64 11.87 19.35
C SER A 44 13.47 12.53 20.07
N ARG A 45 12.30 12.48 19.45
CA ARG A 45 11.03 12.76 20.14
C ARG A 45 10.70 11.62 21.09
N MET A 46 10.36 11.94 22.33
CA MET A 46 9.87 10.95 23.29
C MET A 46 9.10 11.61 24.43
N LYS A 47 8.24 10.82 25.08
CA LYS A 47 7.67 11.13 26.39
C LYS A 47 8.00 9.99 27.34
N VAL A 48 8.51 10.35 28.51
CA VAL A 48 8.83 9.41 29.59
C VAL A 48 8.01 9.81 30.80
N TYR A 49 7.28 8.86 31.36
CA TYR A 49 6.65 9.00 32.66
C TYR A 49 7.07 7.80 33.52
N ASN A 50 7.61 8.09 34.70
CA ASN A 50 8.15 7.09 35.62
C ASN A 50 7.77 7.52 37.04
N ASP A 51 7.00 6.69 37.73
CA ASP A 51 6.73 6.82 39.16
C ASP A 51 7.53 5.77 39.95
N ASP A 52 7.22 5.61 41.25
CA ASP A 52 7.98 4.71 42.13
C ASP A 52 7.75 3.23 41.82
N GLU A 53 6.66 2.87 41.14
CA GLU A 53 6.24 1.48 40.89
C GLU A 53 6.32 1.09 39.42
N SER A 54 6.11 2.04 38.52
CA SER A 54 5.84 1.77 37.12
C SER A 54 6.33 2.88 36.18
N PHE A 55 6.40 2.56 34.89
CA PHE A 55 6.86 3.49 33.87
C PHE A 55 6.23 3.26 32.51
N ILE A 56 6.25 4.31 31.70
CA ILE A 56 5.95 4.30 30.28
C ILE A 56 6.92 5.21 29.55
N ILE A 57 7.43 4.73 28.42
CA ILE A 57 8.21 5.47 27.43
C ILE A 57 7.45 5.35 26.12
N ILE A 58 7.08 6.49 25.53
CA ILE A 58 6.61 6.55 24.15
C ILE A 58 7.75 7.19 23.34
N HIS A 59 8.46 6.39 22.56
CA HIS A 59 9.63 6.81 21.77
C HIS A 59 9.24 6.97 20.30
N GLY A 60 9.53 8.15 19.74
CA GLY A 60 9.18 8.55 18.37
C GLY A 60 8.01 9.53 18.32
N LEU A 61 7.70 9.99 17.11
CA LEU A 61 6.56 10.85 16.82
C LEU A 61 5.24 10.16 17.16
N PHE A 62 4.42 10.73 18.03
CA PHE A 62 3.07 10.19 18.31
C PHE A 62 2.06 11.31 18.55
N VAL A 63 0.80 10.96 18.38
CA VAL A 63 -0.35 11.81 18.67
C VAL A 63 -1.50 10.89 19.13
N HIS A 64 -2.23 11.28 20.16
CA HIS A 64 -3.36 10.52 20.69
C HIS A 64 -4.65 11.30 20.50
N ILE A 65 -5.52 10.82 19.61
CA ILE A 65 -6.79 11.48 19.29
C ILE A 65 -7.94 10.70 19.92
N ASP A 66 -8.53 11.25 20.97
CA ASP A 66 -9.78 10.73 21.51
C ASP A 66 -10.95 11.04 20.55
N PRO A 67 -11.79 10.05 20.18
CA PRO A 67 -12.93 10.27 19.29
C PRO A 67 -13.96 11.30 19.79
N GLU A 68 -14.03 11.54 21.10
CA GLU A 68 -14.99 12.45 21.72
C GLU A 68 -14.35 13.79 22.09
N SER A 69 -13.14 13.78 22.66
CA SER A 69 -12.47 14.99 23.15
C SER A 69 -11.39 15.57 22.24
N GLY A 70 -11.03 14.89 21.15
CA GLY A 70 -9.96 15.32 20.24
C GLY A 70 -8.56 15.02 20.78
N ASP A 71 -7.60 15.89 20.50
CA ASP A 71 -6.19 15.71 20.88
C ASP A 71 -5.97 15.68 22.41
N ILE A 72 -5.44 14.56 22.91
CA ILE A 72 -5.09 14.30 24.32
C ILE A 72 -3.64 13.84 24.48
N THR A 73 -2.77 14.26 23.55
CA THR A 73 -1.40 13.75 23.41
C THR A 73 -0.53 14.03 24.65
N GLU A 74 -0.72 15.15 25.34
CA GLU A 74 0.10 15.51 26.50
C GLU A 74 -0.27 14.68 27.75
N GLU A 75 -1.55 14.36 27.93
CA GLU A 75 -2.05 13.55 29.05
C GLU A 75 -1.85 12.05 28.83
N SER A 76 -1.65 11.63 27.57
CA SER A 76 -1.68 10.23 27.18
C SER A 76 -0.71 9.31 27.92
N PRO A 77 0.55 9.69 28.24
CA PRO A 77 1.46 8.75 28.89
C PRO A 77 0.94 8.31 30.27
N LYS A 78 0.49 9.27 31.10
CA LYS A 78 -0.07 8.99 32.42
C LYS A 78 -1.36 8.19 32.33
N LEU A 79 -2.25 8.56 31.40
CA LEU A 79 -3.50 7.84 31.16
C LEU A 79 -3.22 6.38 30.77
N LEU A 80 -2.35 6.15 29.80
CA LEU A 80 -2.03 4.81 29.31
C LEU A 80 -1.37 3.95 30.39
N LEU A 81 -0.46 4.50 31.19
CA LEU A 81 0.14 3.78 32.32
C LEU A 81 -0.91 3.37 33.36
N SER A 82 -1.79 4.30 33.74
CA SER A 82 -2.88 4.02 34.67
C SER A 82 -3.83 2.95 34.14
N LEU A 83 -4.19 2.99 32.85
CA LEU A 83 -5.07 1.99 32.23
C LEU A 83 -4.38 0.65 32.11
N PHE A 84 -3.08 0.61 31.82
CA PHE A 84 -2.33 -0.64 31.73
C PHE A 84 -2.42 -1.46 33.04
N SER A 85 -2.32 -0.78 34.19
CA SER A 85 -2.40 -1.42 35.51
C SER A 85 -3.83 -1.74 35.96
N ASN A 86 -4.80 -0.88 35.62
CA ASN A 86 -6.15 -0.95 36.23
C ASN A 86 -7.26 -1.41 35.29
N ASN A 87 -7.09 -1.29 33.97
CA ASN A 87 -8.10 -1.64 32.97
C ASN A 87 -7.46 -1.93 31.60
N TYR A 88 -6.89 -3.14 31.48
CA TYR A 88 -6.10 -3.53 30.31
C TYR A 88 -6.87 -3.47 28.98
N GLU A 89 -8.16 -3.82 28.96
CA GLU A 89 -8.98 -3.73 27.74
C GLU A 89 -9.08 -2.28 27.24
N GLN A 90 -9.35 -1.34 28.15
CA GLN A 90 -9.44 0.07 27.81
C GLN A 90 -8.07 0.66 27.43
N PHE A 91 -6.98 0.14 27.98
CA PHE A 91 -5.63 0.43 27.49
C PHE A 91 -5.49 0.03 26.02
N LEU A 92 -5.86 -1.19 25.65
CA LEU A 92 -5.79 -1.67 24.26
C LEU A 92 -6.71 -0.87 23.32
N GLU A 93 -7.89 -0.45 23.78
CA GLU A 93 -8.77 0.44 23.02
C GLU A 93 -8.12 1.79 22.73
N LYS A 94 -7.49 2.43 23.73
CA LYS A 94 -6.79 3.70 23.55
C LYS A 94 -5.58 3.57 22.62
N LEU A 95 -4.87 2.45 22.65
CA LEU A 95 -3.76 2.19 21.72
C LEU A 95 -4.19 2.26 20.24
N ASP A 96 -5.45 1.97 19.93
CA ASP A 96 -5.92 2.01 18.54
C ASP A 96 -6.07 3.43 17.98
N TYR A 97 -6.14 4.43 18.87
CA TYR A 97 -6.29 5.85 18.55
C TYR A 97 -4.99 6.65 18.70
N LEU A 98 -3.86 5.96 18.92
CA LEU A 98 -2.56 6.57 18.75
C LEU A 98 -2.15 6.50 17.27
N GLY A 99 -1.80 7.66 16.72
CA GLY A 99 -1.20 7.82 15.40
C GLY A 99 0.26 8.24 15.49
N GLY A 100 0.97 8.20 14.35
CA GLY A 100 2.37 8.60 14.25
C GLY A 100 3.32 7.43 14.00
N ARG A 101 4.58 7.57 14.39
CA ARG A 101 5.67 6.61 14.22
C ARG A 101 6.41 6.45 15.55
N PHE A 102 5.98 5.48 16.34
CA PHE A 102 6.43 5.32 17.72
C PHE A 102 6.51 3.86 18.17
N VAL A 103 7.15 3.66 19.31
CA VAL A 103 7.08 2.43 20.09
C VAL A 103 6.82 2.79 21.55
N ILE A 104 6.00 2.00 22.23
CA ILE A 104 5.72 2.15 23.65
C ILE A 104 6.49 1.06 24.40
N ILE A 105 7.27 1.45 25.40
CA ILE A 105 7.89 0.54 26.38
C ILE A 105 7.23 0.85 27.71
N ILE A 106 6.53 -0.11 28.29
CA ILE A 106 5.68 0.07 29.47
C ILE A 106 5.86 -1.09 30.44
N GLY A 107 5.83 -0.81 31.73
CA GLY A 107 5.95 -1.87 32.72
C GLY A 107 6.34 -1.36 34.11
N ASP A 108 6.96 -2.25 34.85
CA ASP A 108 7.46 -2.04 36.21
C ASP A 108 8.91 -2.53 36.31
N ARG A 109 9.44 -2.64 37.54
CA ARG A 109 10.80 -3.11 37.77
C ARG A 109 11.05 -4.55 37.31
N ASP A 110 10.02 -5.38 37.24
CA ASP A 110 10.12 -6.81 37.00
C ASP A 110 9.56 -7.24 35.65
N ASN A 111 8.59 -6.52 35.09
CA ASN A 111 7.91 -6.88 33.84
C ASN A 111 7.94 -5.71 32.87
N VAL A 112 8.43 -5.95 31.65
CA VAL A 112 8.51 -4.94 30.58
C VAL A 112 7.81 -5.44 29.33
N TYR A 113 6.92 -4.61 28.81
CA TYR A 113 6.16 -4.87 27.60
C TYR A 113 6.44 -3.81 26.56
N VAL A 114 6.47 -4.22 25.30
CA VAL A 114 6.74 -3.32 24.18
C VAL A 114 5.63 -3.42 23.14
N TYR A 115 4.98 -2.30 22.86
CA TYR A 115 3.88 -2.18 21.89
C TYR A 115 4.33 -1.31 20.71
N PRO A 116 4.25 -1.79 19.47
CA PRO A 116 4.56 -0.99 18.30
C PRO A 116 3.41 -0.05 17.94
N ASP A 117 3.70 1.00 17.17
CA ASP A 117 2.68 1.73 16.42
C ASP A 117 1.86 0.80 15.49
N ALA A 118 0.81 1.34 14.87
CA ALA A 118 -0.16 0.56 14.11
C ALA A 118 0.48 -0.28 12.98
N THR A 119 1.61 0.13 12.41
CA THR A 119 2.31 -0.60 11.34
C THR A 119 3.74 -0.99 11.70
N GLY A 120 4.21 -0.78 12.93
CA GLY A 120 5.61 -1.05 13.31
C GLY A 120 6.60 -0.15 12.57
N SER A 121 6.16 1.06 12.22
CA SER A 121 6.91 2.03 11.43
C SER A 121 8.15 2.56 12.14
N ARG A 122 8.10 2.70 13.48
CA ARG A 122 9.30 2.81 14.32
C ARG A 122 9.75 1.37 14.61
N THR A 123 10.80 0.95 13.93
CA THR A 123 11.30 -0.42 14.06
C THR A 123 11.69 -0.73 15.49
N ALA A 124 11.45 -1.96 15.93
CA ALA A 124 11.90 -2.45 17.22
C ALA A 124 12.37 -3.90 17.06
N TYR A 125 13.64 -4.13 17.38
CA TYR A 125 14.34 -5.39 17.28
C TYR A 125 14.78 -5.82 18.66
N TYR A 126 14.55 -7.07 19.04
CA TYR A 126 14.96 -7.59 20.35
C TYR A 126 15.91 -8.76 20.21
N SER A 127 16.78 -8.93 21.20
CA SER A 127 17.66 -10.08 21.33
C SER A 127 16.95 -11.19 22.11
N LYS A 128 17.19 -12.45 21.73
CA LYS A 128 16.81 -13.61 22.56
C LYS A 128 17.89 -13.99 23.57
N ASP A 129 19.11 -13.49 23.38
CA ASP A 129 20.26 -13.80 24.23
C ASP A 129 20.49 -12.73 25.30
N PHE A 130 19.90 -11.53 25.13
CA PHE A 130 20.06 -10.37 26.00
C PHE A 130 18.69 -9.77 26.29
N ASN A 131 18.47 -9.27 27.50
CA ASN A 131 17.22 -8.60 27.87
C ASN A 131 17.21 -7.16 27.33
N SER A 132 17.15 -7.05 26.01
CA SER A 132 17.40 -5.81 25.28
C SER A 132 16.55 -5.69 24.01
N ILE A 133 16.07 -4.48 23.75
CA ILE A 133 15.35 -4.08 22.54
C ILE A 133 15.91 -2.77 22.02
N ALA A 134 16.05 -2.66 20.70
CA ALA A 134 16.57 -1.46 20.06
C ALA A 134 15.80 -1.12 18.80
N SER A 135 15.82 0.16 18.46
CA SER A 135 15.28 0.68 17.19
C SER A 135 15.88 0.01 15.96
N HIS A 136 17.15 -0.39 16.00
CA HIS A 136 17.89 -0.91 14.86
C HIS A 136 18.56 -2.25 15.19
N SER A 137 18.38 -3.26 14.35
CA SER A 137 19.05 -4.56 14.51
C SER A 137 20.58 -4.44 14.51
N LYS A 138 21.12 -3.51 13.73
CA LYS A 138 22.57 -3.21 13.67
C LYS A 138 23.09 -2.56 14.95
N LEU A 139 22.27 -1.83 15.69
CA LEU A 139 22.64 -1.29 16.99
C LEU A 139 22.86 -2.41 18.01
N LEU A 140 21.93 -3.37 18.09
CA LEU A 140 22.11 -4.58 18.92
C LEU A 140 23.39 -5.35 18.53
N LYS A 141 23.63 -5.49 17.22
CA LYS A 141 24.84 -6.13 16.71
C LYS A 141 26.12 -5.42 17.15
N GLU A 142 26.15 -4.09 17.10
CA GLU A 142 27.33 -3.30 17.46
C GLU A 142 27.61 -3.33 18.96
N VAL A 143 26.56 -3.24 19.77
CA VAL A 143 26.64 -3.27 21.24
C VAL A 143 27.03 -4.66 21.73
N PHE A 144 26.29 -5.70 21.33
CA PHE A 144 26.45 -7.06 21.87
C PHE A 144 27.30 -7.99 20.99
N LYS A 145 27.93 -7.46 19.93
CA LYS A 145 28.78 -8.22 18.99
C LYS A 145 28.11 -9.47 18.38
N ILE A 146 26.81 -9.37 18.11
CA ILE A 146 25.99 -10.49 17.61
C ILE A 146 26.44 -10.92 16.19
N PRO A 147 26.63 -12.23 15.92
CA PRO A 147 27.01 -12.71 14.60
C PRO A 147 25.87 -12.58 13.57
N ASN A 148 26.23 -12.50 12.28
CA ASN A 148 25.25 -12.51 11.20
C ASN A 148 24.54 -13.88 11.13
N ASP A 149 23.24 -13.89 10.83
CA ASP A 149 22.51 -15.12 10.53
C ASP A 149 23.02 -15.68 9.20
N PRO A 150 23.49 -16.94 9.12
CA PRO A 150 23.90 -17.57 7.86
C PRO A 150 22.83 -17.52 6.77
N LEU A 151 21.54 -17.50 7.15
CA LEU A 151 20.41 -17.40 6.22
C LEU A 151 20.20 -16.00 5.66
N SER A 152 20.72 -14.94 6.30
CA SER A 152 20.58 -13.56 5.82
C SER A 152 21.15 -13.34 4.40
N SER A 153 22.08 -14.21 3.99
CA SER A 153 22.69 -14.22 2.65
C SER A 153 21.89 -14.99 1.59
N THR A 154 20.88 -15.77 1.99
CA THR A 154 20.20 -16.74 1.09
C THR A 154 19.23 -16.11 0.12
N THR A 155 18.39 -15.20 0.62
CA THR A 155 17.53 -14.36 -0.20
C THR A 155 17.48 -12.98 0.42
N TYR A 156 17.39 -11.97 -0.44
CA TYR A 156 17.28 -10.59 0.00
C TYR A 156 16.08 -10.41 0.94
N ASP A 157 14.95 -10.98 0.55
CA ASP A 157 13.68 -10.77 1.22
C ASP A 157 13.63 -11.40 2.61
N TYR A 158 14.45 -12.42 2.92
CA TYR A 158 14.48 -13.07 4.25
C TYR A 158 14.73 -12.08 5.39
N ARG A 159 15.55 -11.06 5.15
CA ARG A 159 16.01 -10.09 6.15
C ARG A 159 14.92 -9.13 6.64
N ILE A 160 13.82 -9.03 5.88
CA ILE A 160 12.72 -8.07 6.08
C ILE A 160 11.37 -8.78 5.91
N PHE A 161 11.30 -10.03 6.38
CA PHE A 161 10.12 -10.87 6.20
C PHE A 161 9.84 -11.66 7.47
N PHE A 162 8.56 -11.80 7.84
CA PHE A 162 8.18 -12.24 9.19
C PHE A 162 8.96 -11.45 10.24
N ASP A 163 9.36 -12.08 11.32
CA ASP A 163 10.12 -11.49 12.41
C ASP A 163 11.64 -11.68 12.26
N TYR A 164 12.13 -12.19 11.13
CA TYR A 164 13.55 -12.44 10.91
C TYR A 164 14.35 -11.16 10.73
N SER A 165 15.66 -11.24 11.01
CA SER A 165 16.63 -10.13 10.86
C SER A 165 17.94 -10.58 10.20
N LEU A 166 18.92 -9.68 10.17
CA LEU A 166 20.28 -9.93 9.68
C LEU A 166 21.15 -10.77 10.63
N PHE A 167 20.76 -10.88 11.90
CA PHE A 167 21.63 -11.37 12.98
C PHE A 167 21.02 -12.57 13.69
N MET A 168 21.89 -13.44 14.18
CA MET A 168 21.48 -14.60 14.99
C MET A 168 20.71 -14.12 16.22
N ASN A 169 19.63 -14.81 16.56
CA ASN A 169 18.85 -14.55 17.77
C ASN A 169 18.31 -13.12 17.93
N VAL A 170 18.28 -12.33 16.84
CA VAL A 170 17.63 -11.03 16.80
C VAL A 170 16.35 -11.13 15.98
N GLU A 171 15.22 -10.79 16.57
CA GLU A 171 13.92 -10.80 15.91
C GLU A 171 13.28 -9.40 15.93
N SER A 172 12.47 -9.10 14.93
CA SER A 172 11.63 -7.90 14.93
C SER A 172 10.36 -8.12 15.73
N LEU A 173 9.90 -7.05 16.37
CA LEU A 173 8.52 -6.89 16.78
C LEU A 173 7.68 -6.53 15.55
N LEU A 174 6.57 -7.24 15.34
CA LEU A 174 5.62 -6.98 14.25
C LEU A 174 4.49 -6.09 14.76
N PRO A 175 3.85 -5.26 13.91
CA PRO A 175 2.61 -4.60 14.31
C PRO A 175 1.57 -5.64 14.73
N ASN A 176 0.64 -5.23 15.60
CA ASN A 176 -0.42 -6.08 16.16
C ASN A 176 0.05 -7.17 17.13
N PHE A 177 1.36 -7.24 17.41
CA PHE A 177 1.94 -8.04 18.48
C PHE A 177 2.65 -7.13 19.47
N TYR A 178 2.53 -7.41 20.76
CA TYR A 178 3.41 -6.84 21.77
C TYR A 178 4.46 -7.88 22.18
N LEU A 179 5.59 -7.39 22.65
CA LEU A 179 6.67 -8.22 23.20
C LEU A 179 6.60 -8.17 24.72
N ASN A 180 6.63 -9.32 25.39
CA ASN A 180 7.11 -9.40 26.76
C ASN A 180 8.64 -9.52 26.69
N LEU A 181 9.35 -8.49 27.15
CA LEU A 181 10.80 -8.41 27.02
C LEU A 181 11.51 -9.44 27.92
N ASN A 182 10.89 -9.80 29.04
CA ASN A 182 11.48 -10.72 30.03
C ASN A 182 11.67 -12.14 29.49
N ASP A 183 10.71 -12.65 28.73
CA ASP A 183 10.75 -14.01 28.19
C ASP A 183 10.81 -14.06 26.65
N GLY A 184 10.83 -12.91 26.00
CA GLY A 184 10.93 -12.77 24.55
C GLY A 184 9.67 -13.23 23.79
N LYS A 185 8.54 -13.46 24.48
CA LYS A 185 7.29 -13.88 23.84
C LYS A 185 6.60 -12.72 23.16
N LYS A 186 6.14 -12.98 21.93
CA LYS A 186 5.29 -12.06 21.16
C LYS A 186 3.85 -12.53 21.22
N ILE A 187 2.96 -11.64 21.64
CA ILE A 187 1.54 -11.95 21.85
C ILE A 187 0.71 -11.03 20.96
N ARG A 188 -0.19 -11.62 20.18
CA ARG A 188 -1.11 -10.88 19.32
C ARG A 188 -2.10 -10.12 20.20
N PHE A 189 -2.19 -8.80 20.01
CA PHE A 189 -3.18 -7.95 20.66
C PHE A 189 -4.10 -7.24 19.66
N PHE A 190 -3.95 -7.52 18.37
CA PHE A 190 -4.92 -7.15 17.35
C PHE A 190 -4.92 -8.19 16.21
N PRO A 191 -6.07 -8.49 15.58
CA PRO A 191 -7.42 -8.13 16.02
C PRO A 191 -7.81 -8.85 17.32
N ARG A 192 -8.75 -8.27 18.07
CA ARG A 192 -9.29 -8.81 19.34
C ARG A 192 -10.77 -9.18 19.27
N GLU A 193 -11.44 -8.67 18.24
CA GLU A 193 -12.86 -8.84 17.97
C GLU A 193 -13.09 -8.65 16.46
N ASN A 194 -14.33 -8.85 16.00
CA ASN A 194 -14.70 -8.47 14.63
C ASN A 194 -14.49 -6.97 14.41
N ASN A 195 -14.21 -6.58 13.18
CA ASN A 195 -14.01 -5.19 12.77
C ASN A 195 -15.13 -4.28 13.30
N ARG A 196 -14.77 -3.30 14.13
CA ARG A 196 -15.72 -2.45 14.85
C ARG A 196 -16.59 -1.62 13.91
N TYR A 197 -16.08 -1.33 12.72
CA TYR A 197 -16.76 -0.54 11.70
C TYR A 197 -17.58 -1.40 10.74
N ARG A 198 -17.57 -2.73 10.83
CA ARG A 198 -18.25 -3.61 9.86
C ARG A 198 -19.71 -3.22 9.63
N ASN A 199 -20.43 -2.95 10.72
CA ASN A 199 -21.87 -2.65 10.72
C ASN A 199 -22.19 -1.16 10.85
N THR A 200 -21.18 -0.28 10.80
CA THR A 200 -21.36 1.17 10.82
C THR A 200 -21.85 1.69 9.47
N ASP A 201 -22.67 2.75 9.46
CA ASP A 201 -23.03 3.45 8.23
C ASP A 201 -21.76 3.98 7.54
N GLU A 202 -21.75 3.91 6.22
CA GLU A 202 -20.62 4.38 5.42
C GLU A 202 -20.32 5.86 5.64
N ALA A 203 -21.33 6.71 5.79
CA ALA A 203 -21.15 8.12 6.07
C ALA A 203 -20.40 8.36 7.38
N ASP A 204 -20.64 7.53 8.40
CA ASP A 204 -19.99 7.64 9.70
C ASP A 204 -18.59 7.05 9.69
N LYS A 205 -18.32 6.02 8.87
CA LYS A 205 -16.94 5.55 8.59
C LYS A 205 -16.08 6.67 8.01
N PHE A 206 -16.61 7.39 7.01
CA PHE A 206 -15.89 8.52 6.41
C PHE A 206 -15.63 9.62 7.44
N LYS A 207 -16.65 10.02 8.23
CA LYS A 207 -16.47 11.03 9.28
C LYS A 207 -15.39 10.62 10.29
N ALA A 208 -15.38 9.36 10.73
CA ALA A 208 -14.39 8.86 11.68
C ALA A 208 -12.96 8.96 11.09
N ILE A 209 -12.75 8.50 9.86
CA ILE A 209 -11.44 8.59 9.19
C ILE A 209 -11.04 10.06 9.00
N GLU A 210 -11.97 10.91 8.56
CA GLU A 210 -11.71 12.33 8.34
C GLU A 210 -11.31 13.06 9.61
N PHE A 211 -12.06 12.83 10.69
CA PHE A 211 -11.79 13.40 12.01
C PHE A 211 -10.41 12.98 12.53
N LEU A 212 -10.17 11.66 12.59
CA LEU A 212 -8.92 11.11 13.12
C LEU A 212 -7.71 11.55 12.29
N TRP A 213 -7.82 11.63 10.97
CA TRP A 213 -6.70 12.10 10.14
C TRP A 213 -6.43 13.60 10.35
N LYS A 214 -7.48 14.44 10.34
CA LYS A 214 -7.33 15.88 10.43
C LYS A 214 -6.87 16.36 11.80
N GLU A 215 -7.34 15.75 12.88
CA GLU A 215 -6.89 16.11 14.23
C GLU A 215 -5.40 15.78 14.43
N GLN A 216 -4.88 14.69 13.81
CA GLN A 216 -3.44 14.44 13.80
C GLN A 216 -2.66 15.55 13.08
N LEU A 217 -3.13 16.01 11.92
CA LEU A 217 -2.48 17.11 11.18
C LEU A 217 -2.51 18.40 11.99
N LYS A 218 -3.68 18.74 12.53
CA LYS A 218 -3.89 19.91 13.38
C LYS A 218 -2.96 19.93 14.59
N HIS A 219 -2.71 18.78 15.23
CA HIS A 219 -1.74 18.67 16.33
C HIS A 219 -0.36 19.17 15.92
N PHE A 220 0.19 18.66 14.81
CA PHE A 220 1.54 19.07 14.37
C PHE A 220 1.60 20.52 13.89
N VAL A 221 0.57 21.01 13.21
CA VAL A 221 0.48 22.42 12.80
C VAL A 221 0.45 23.34 14.03
N ASN A 222 -0.41 23.04 15.01
CA ASN A 222 -0.54 23.86 16.22
C ASN A 222 0.72 23.87 17.10
N ASN A 223 1.53 22.81 17.02
CA ASN A 223 2.82 22.74 17.69
C ASN A 223 3.96 23.44 16.93
N ASN A 224 3.64 24.18 15.85
CA ASN A 224 4.58 24.92 15.00
C ASN A 224 5.67 24.01 14.39
N GLU A 225 5.30 22.78 14.06
CA GLU A 225 6.22 21.84 13.43
C GLU A 225 6.51 22.24 11.98
N LYS A 226 7.75 22.03 11.54
CA LYS A 226 8.10 22.23 10.13
C LYS A 226 7.64 21.01 9.31
N LEU A 227 6.49 21.15 8.66
CA LEU A 227 5.88 20.11 7.85
C LEU A 227 6.31 20.22 6.40
N ILE A 228 6.83 19.12 5.85
CA ILE A 228 7.08 18.97 4.42
C ILE A 228 6.24 17.81 3.85
N PHE A 229 5.91 17.88 2.57
CA PHE A 229 5.03 16.94 1.91
C PHE A 229 5.51 16.60 0.50
N SER A 230 5.64 15.32 0.17
CA SER A 230 5.98 14.90 -1.19
C SER A 230 4.73 14.79 -2.05
N LEU A 231 4.52 15.78 -2.93
CA LEU A 231 3.41 15.83 -3.88
C LEU A 231 3.80 15.13 -5.20
N THR A 232 2.89 14.37 -5.80
CA THR A 232 3.08 13.67 -7.08
C THR A 232 1.78 13.70 -7.89
N GLY A 233 1.81 13.21 -9.14
CA GLY A 233 0.60 13.01 -9.94
C GLY A 233 -0.25 11.80 -9.52
N GLY A 234 0.21 11.04 -8.52
CA GLY A 234 -0.47 9.86 -7.99
C GLY A 234 -1.73 10.17 -7.17
N ALA A 235 -2.57 9.16 -6.94
CA ALA A 235 -3.78 9.30 -6.13
C ALA A 235 -3.46 9.49 -4.63
N ASP A 236 -2.40 8.84 -4.15
CA ASP A 236 -2.06 8.77 -2.72
C ASP A 236 -1.64 10.14 -2.16
N SER A 237 -0.74 10.83 -2.86
CA SER A 237 -0.34 12.19 -2.49
C SER A 237 -1.51 13.17 -2.58
N ARG A 238 -2.38 13.02 -3.58
CA ARG A 238 -3.60 13.84 -3.68
C ARG A 238 -4.59 13.61 -2.55
N LEU A 239 -4.71 12.38 -2.05
CA LEU A 239 -5.50 12.11 -0.84
C LEU A 239 -4.92 12.87 0.35
N SER A 240 -3.62 12.75 0.62
CA SER A 240 -2.99 13.47 1.73
C SER A 240 -3.15 14.98 1.60
N LEU A 241 -3.01 15.52 0.38
CA LEU A 241 -3.26 16.93 0.10
C LEU A 241 -4.72 17.30 0.40
N ALA A 242 -5.70 16.52 -0.09
CA ALA A 242 -7.12 16.75 0.19
C ALA A 242 -7.43 16.76 1.69
N MET A 243 -6.83 15.85 2.45
CA MET A 243 -6.98 15.77 3.90
C MET A 243 -6.33 16.94 4.65
N ALA A 244 -5.31 17.56 4.05
CA ALA A 244 -4.61 18.74 4.55
C ALA A 244 -5.20 20.06 4.05
N LYS A 245 -6.42 20.08 3.48
CA LYS A 245 -7.01 21.27 2.83
C LYS A 245 -6.94 22.55 3.68
N ASP A 246 -7.13 22.42 4.99
CA ASP A 246 -7.21 23.56 5.91
C ASP A 246 -5.81 24.10 6.28
N TYR A 247 -4.75 23.38 5.90
CA TYR A 247 -3.34 23.65 6.23
C TYR A 247 -2.42 23.59 5.00
N MET A 248 -2.96 23.62 3.78
CA MET A 248 -2.16 23.48 2.55
C MET A 248 -1.08 24.57 2.40
N GLU A 249 -1.36 25.78 2.88
CA GLU A 249 -0.44 26.91 2.82
C GLU A 249 0.65 26.83 3.90
N ASP A 250 0.38 26.13 5.01
CA ASP A 250 1.30 25.93 6.13
C ASP A 250 2.32 24.80 5.89
N ILE A 251 2.07 23.96 4.88
CA ILE A 251 2.88 22.78 4.56
C ILE A 251 3.71 23.04 3.31
N GLU A 252 5.02 22.87 3.43
CA GLU A 252 5.92 22.92 2.27
C GLU A 252 5.80 21.64 1.46
N SER A 253 5.51 21.76 0.18
CA SER A 253 5.38 20.63 -0.72
C SER A 253 6.55 20.55 -1.68
N PHE A 254 6.90 19.34 -2.11
CA PHE A 254 7.94 19.17 -3.11
C PHE A 254 7.65 18.00 -4.05
N THR A 255 8.18 18.07 -5.27
CA THR A 255 8.01 17.04 -6.29
C THR A 255 9.33 16.74 -6.98
N TYR A 256 9.55 15.46 -7.27
CA TYR A 256 10.73 14.96 -7.93
C TYR A 256 10.65 15.14 -9.44
N THR A 257 11.71 15.65 -10.06
CA THR A 257 11.83 15.77 -11.52
C THR A 257 13.27 15.48 -11.95
N PRO A 258 13.48 14.90 -13.15
CA PRO A 258 14.84 14.60 -13.60
C PRO A 258 15.63 15.87 -13.91
N TYR A 259 15.02 16.88 -14.53
CA TYR A 259 15.68 18.07 -15.06
C TYR A 259 14.90 19.35 -14.71
N GLU A 260 15.62 20.48 -14.70
CA GLU A 260 15.07 21.84 -14.52
C GLU A 260 14.30 22.27 -15.76
N ASP A 261 14.97 22.22 -16.91
CA ASP A 261 14.37 22.46 -18.21
C ASP A 261 13.47 21.30 -18.66
N ASP A 262 12.52 21.59 -19.55
CA ASP A 262 11.66 20.59 -20.21
C ASP A 262 12.45 19.81 -21.28
N ILE A 263 13.43 19.04 -20.79
CA ILE A 263 14.27 18.16 -21.59
C ILE A 263 13.54 16.84 -21.81
N LYS A 264 13.68 16.30 -23.03
CA LYS A 264 13.11 14.99 -23.37
C LYS A 264 13.67 13.92 -22.42
N PRO A 265 12.81 13.17 -21.70
CA PRO A 265 13.25 12.11 -20.80
C PRO A 265 14.08 11.04 -21.53
N GLU A 266 15.17 10.59 -20.91
CA GLU A 266 16.07 9.58 -21.49
C GLU A 266 15.74 8.15 -21.03
N THR A 267 15.13 8.01 -19.86
CA THR A 267 14.76 6.71 -19.28
C THR A 267 13.30 6.67 -18.85
N THR A 268 12.73 5.46 -18.74
CA THR A 268 11.35 5.27 -18.25
C THR A 268 11.14 5.81 -16.82
N LYS A 269 12.20 5.85 -16.00
CA LYS A 269 12.12 6.50 -14.68
C LYS A 269 12.00 8.02 -14.83
N ASP A 270 12.77 8.62 -15.73
CA ASP A 270 12.70 10.05 -16.01
C ASP A 270 11.34 10.44 -16.63
N GLU A 271 10.76 9.58 -17.48
CA GLU A 271 9.41 9.75 -18.04
C GLU A 271 8.35 9.83 -16.93
N LEU A 272 8.39 8.93 -15.94
CA LEU A 272 7.45 8.93 -14.81
C LEU A 272 7.60 10.17 -13.93
N LEU A 273 8.82 10.56 -13.61
CA LEU A 273 9.08 11.76 -12.80
C LEU A 273 8.68 13.05 -13.54
N TYR A 274 8.88 13.08 -14.86
CA TYR A 274 8.44 14.19 -15.69
C TYR A 274 6.91 14.27 -15.78
N LEU A 275 6.23 13.12 -15.86
CA LEU A 275 4.77 13.06 -15.80
C LEU A 275 4.23 13.60 -14.47
N ASP A 276 4.88 13.27 -13.35
CA ASP A 276 4.57 13.86 -12.05
C ASP A 276 4.70 15.40 -12.10
N LYS A 277 5.80 15.95 -12.65
CA LYS A 277 5.98 17.41 -12.84
C LYS A 277 4.81 18.03 -13.62
N GLN A 278 4.40 17.41 -14.72
CA GLN A 278 3.31 17.92 -15.55
C GLN A 278 1.97 17.97 -14.79
N ILE A 279 1.61 16.88 -14.11
CA ILE A 279 0.36 16.82 -13.34
C ILE A 279 0.41 17.77 -12.15
N VAL A 280 1.54 17.86 -11.46
CA VAL A 280 1.70 18.78 -10.33
C VAL A 280 1.62 20.23 -10.79
N ASN A 281 2.17 20.61 -11.94
CA ASN A 281 1.97 21.96 -12.50
C ASN A 281 0.47 22.26 -12.72
N GLN A 282 -0.31 21.32 -13.23
CA GLN A 282 -1.78 21.51 -13.36
C GLN A 282 -2.45 21.73 -11.99
N ILE A 283 -1.97 21.06 -10.95
CA ILE A 283 -2.42 21.30 -9.57
C ILE A 283 -1.98 22.71 -9.15
N LEU A 284 -0.73 23.10 -9.30
CA LEU A 284 -0.24 24.42 -8.88
C LEU A 284 -0.94 25.59 -9.59
N ASP A 285 -1.42 25.40 -10.83
CA ASP A 285 -2.24 26.39 -11.54
C ASP A 285 -3.56 26.71 -10.83
N ASN A 286 -4.07 25.78 -10.02
CA ASN A 286 -5.35 25.89 -9.33
C ASN A 286 -5.22 26.12 -7.82
N TYR A 287 -4.03 25.91 -7.24
CA TYR A 287 -3.81 25.94 -5.80
C TYR A 287 -2.56 26.74 -5.46
N LYS A 288 -2.68 27.61 -4.45
CA LYS A 288 -1.53 28.33 -3.90
C LYS A 288 -0.82 27.43 -2.88
N LEU A 289 0.11 26.61 -3.37
CA LEU A 289 0.96 25.78 -2.51
C LEU A 289 2.35 26.40 -2.40
N ASN A 290 2.95 26.33 -1.21
CA ASN A 290 4.38 26.53 -1.06
C ASN A 290 5.07 25.27 -1.62
N HIS A 291 5.52 25.31 -2.88
CA HIS A 291 5.99 24.13 -3.61
C HIS A 291 7.36 24.35 -4.26
N GLU A 292 8.21 23.32 -4.19
CA GLU A 292 9.47 23.26 -4.95
C GLU A 292 9.65 21.96 -5.75
N PHE A 293 10.25 22.08 -6.93
CA PHE A 293 10.73 20.93 -7.71
C PHE A 293 12.17 20.56 -7.32
N MET A 294 12.38 19.31 -6.95
CA MET A 294 13.71 18.76 -6.63
C MET A 294 14.28 17.99 -7.83
N TYR A 295 15.46 18.44 -8.29
CA TYR A 295 16.14 17.90 -9.47
C TYR A 295 17.15 16.80 -9.12
N PHE A 296 16.98 15.60 -9.70
CA PHE A 296 17.77 14.42 -9.33
C PHE A 296 18.84 13.97 -10.32
N ARG A 297 18.95 14.62 -11.49
CA ARG A 297 20.08 14.45 -12.40
C ARG A 297 21.16 15.52 -12.23
N ASP A 298 21.19 16.22 -11.08
CA ASP A 298 22.30 17.10 -10.72
C ASP A 298 23.50 16.26 -10.27
N ASP A 299 24.39 15.94 -11.21
CA ASP A 299 25.61 15.16 -11.00
C ASP A 299 26.57 15.79 -9.97
N ASN A 300 26.36 17.05 -9.58
CA ASN A 300 27.17 17.72 -8.57
C ASN A 300 26.77 17.36 -7.12
N ILE A 301 25.66 16.64 -6.93
CA ILE A 301 25.15 16.29 -5.60
C ILE A 301 25.42 14.80 -5.33
N SER A 302 26.37 14.52 -4.43
CA SER A 302 26.66 13.14 -4.02
C SER A 302 27.08 13.05 -2.55
N LEU A 303 26.91 11.85 -1.97
CA LEU A 303 27.47 11.53 -0.65
C LEU A 303 28.95 11.19 -0.79
N ASN A 304 29.77 11.69 0.13
CA ASN A 304 31.14 11.20 0.27
C ASN A 304 31.18 9.78 0.85
N THR A 305 32.35 9.13 0.83
CA THR A 305 32.52 7.74 1.30
C THR A 305 32.11 7.54 2.77
N PHE A 306 32.38 8.52 3.63
CA PHE A 306 32.04 8.45 5.05
C PHE A 306 30.53 8.52 5.29
N GLN A 307 29.85 9.48 4.67
CA GLN A 307 28.40 9.63 4.69
C GLN A 307 27.70 8.38 4.13
N ASN A 308 28.23 7.85 3.02
CA ASN A 308 27.75 6.61 2.42
C ASN A 308 27.81 5.43 3.40
N ARG A 309 28.86 5.33 4.22
CA ARG A 309 29.02 4.27 5.22
C ARG A 309 28.00 4.41 6.35
N ILE A 310 27.79 5.63 6.87
CA ILE A 310 26.79 5.89 7.93
C ILE A 310 25.39 5.48 7.48
N ILE A 311 24.97 5.90 6.29
CA ILE A 311 23.64 5.55 5.77
C ILE A 311 23.49 4.03 5.64
N LEU A 312 24.53 3.33 5.18
CA LEU A 312 24.50 1.86 5.12
C LEU A 312 24.47 1.20 6.50
N THR A 313 24.88 1.89 7.57
CA THR A 313 24.71 1.41 8.95
C THR A 313 23.26 1.56 9.42
N ASN A 314 22.54 2.60 8.98
CA ASN A 314 21.20 2.90 9.49
C ASN A 314 20.08 2.02 8.91
N THR A 315 20.28 1.42 7.74
CA THR A 315 19.25 0.60 7.10
C THR A 315 19.76 -0.81 6.77
N VAL A 316 18.86 -1.79 6.74
CA VAL A 316 19.16 -3.14 6.26
C VAL A 316 19.19 -3.25 4.72
N ARG A 317 18.72 -2.21 4.03
CA ARG A 317 18.50 -2.18 2.57
C ARG A 317 18.70 -0.80 1.95
N ASN A 318 19.22 -0.76 0.72
CA ASN A 318 19.08 0.43 -0.13
C ASN A 318 17.70 0.44 -0.81
N HIS A 319 16.86 1.42 -0.47
CA HIS A 319 15.53 1.62 -1.08
C HIS A 319 15.49 2.85 -2.00
N GLY A 320 16.26 3.87 -1.65
CA GLY A 320 16.27 5.16 -2.34
C GLY A 320 17.44 6.04 -1.93
N LYS A 321 18.58 5.47 -1.52
CA LYS A 321 19.77 6.20 -1.05
C LYS A 321 20.19 7.37 -1.93
N GLY A 322 20.00 7.26 -3.25
CA GLY A 322 20.33 8.32 -4.21
C GLY A 322 19.55 9.62 -4.00
N LEU A 323 18.41 9.60 -3.31
CA LEU A 323 17.59 10.78 -3.00
C LEU A 323 18.12 11.56 -1.79
N LEU A 324 18.81 10.88 -0.87
CA LEU A 324 19.28 11.48 0.39
C LEU A 324 20.16 12.72 0.23
N PRO A 325 21.14 12.77 -0.70
CA PRO A 325 21.94 13.97 -0.93
C PRO A 325 21.10 15.20 -1.24
N HIS A 326 20.02 15.02 -2.00
CA HIS A 326 19.14 16.10 -2.40
C HIS A 326 18.29 16.56 -1.21
N TYR A 327 17.74 15.64 -0.41
CA TYR A 327 17.06 16.01 0.83
C TYR A 327 17.98 16.80 1.76
N LEU A 328 19.21 16.34 1.96
CA LEU A 328 20.17 16.98 2.87
C LEU A 328 20.67 18.33 2.35
N LYS A 329 20.69 18.54 1.02
CA LYS A 329 21.02 19.83 0.40
C LYS A 329 19.88 20.82 0.57
N HIS A 330 18.66 20.37 0.34
CA HIS A 330 17.46 21.20 0.26
C HIS A 330 16.90 21.51 1.66
N PHE A 331 16.77 20.50 2.52
CA PHE A 331 16.28 20.62 3.88
C PHE A 331 17.45 20.76 4.87
N LYS A 332 17.75 21.99 5.29
CA LYS A 332 18.92 22.29 6.15
C LYS A 332 18.54 22.43 7.63
N GLU A 333 17.29 22.76 7.89
CA GLU A 333 16.70 22.95 9.22
C GLU A 333 16.67 21.63 9.99
N LYS A 334 16.73 21.71 11.32
CA LYS A 334 16.48 20.54 12.17
C LYS A 334 14.98 20.34 12.36
N ASP A 335 14.59 19.17 12.84
CA ASP A 335 13.23 18.88 13.32
C ASP A 335 12.13 19.01 12.26
N ILE A 336 12.44 18.63 11.03
CA ILE A 336 11.48 18.56 9.92
C ILE A 336 10.70 17.25 9.98
N ILE A 337 9.38 17.32 9.78
CA ILE A 337 8.49 16.18 9.64
C ILE A 337 8.04 16.05 8.19
N HIS A 338 8.40 14.95 7.55
CA HIS A 338 7.91 14.59 6.22
C HIS A 338 6.60 13.81 6.30
N ILE A 339 5.52 14.40 5.80
CA ILE A 339 4.22 13.76 5.63
C ILE A 339 4.26 12.86 4.39
N ARG A 340 3.98 11.57 4.58
CA ARG A 340 3.93 10.58 3.50
C ARG A 340 2.56 9.92 3.38
N ALA A 341 2.16 9.67 2.14
CA ALA A 341 0.89 9.02 1.80
C ALA A 341 0.99 7.48 1.68
N ASN A 342 1.99 6.86 2.30
CA ASN A 342 2.14 5.40 2.26
C ASN A 342 1.13 4.71 3.20
N LEU A 343 1.12 3.36 3.18
CA LEU A 343 0.26 2.47 3.97
C LEU A 343 -1.19 2.34 3.47
N LEU A 344 -1.63 3.20 2.56
CA LEU A 344 -2.99 3.18 2.02
C LEU A 344 -3.33 1.84 1.35
N GLU A 345 -2.33 1.14 0.82
CA GLU A 345 -2.50 -0.19 0.22
C GLU A 345 -3.04 -1.25 1.18
N ILE A 346 -2.92 -1.07 2.50
CA ILE A 346 -3.59 -1.92 3.49
C ILE A 346 -5.10 -1.88 3.26
N GLY A 347 -5.64 -0.69 2.99
CA GLY A 347 -7.05 -0.49 2.64
C GLY A 347 -7.44 -0.99 1.24
N ARG A 348 -6.51 -1.37 0.37
CA ARG A 348 -6.76 -1.73 -1.06
C ARG A 348 -6.92 -3.21 -1.36
N ALA A 349 -6.96 -4.06 -0.33
CA ALA A 349 -6.95 -5.51 -0.48
C ALA A 349 -5.78 -6.00 -1.36
N TYR A 350 -4.59 -5.42 -1.17
CA TYR A 350 -3.48 -5.47 -2.13
C TYR A 350 -3.08 -6.91 -2.54
N TYR A 351 -3.05 -7.86 -1.61
CA TYR A 351 -2.72 -9.27 -1.89
C TYR A 351 -3.91 -10.17 -2.28
N ILE A 352 -5.14 -9.68 -2.16
CA ILE A 352 -6.32 -10.49 -2.48
C ILE A 352 -6.54 -10.49 -3.99
N THR A 353 -6.72 -11.66 -4.58
CA THR A 353 -7.02 -11.86 -6.01
C THR A 353 -8.27 -12.73 -6.14
N HIS A 354 -8.83 -12.87 -7.35
CA HIS A 354 -9.97 -13.78 -7.60
C HIS A 354 -9.67 -15.25 -7.23
N ARG A 355 -8.38 -15.64 -7.14
CA ARG A 355 -7.96 -17.00 -6.74
C ARG A 355 -7.65 -17.11 -5.25
N SER A 356 -7.59 -15.99 -4.54
CA SER A 356 -7.23 -15.98 -3.13
C SER A 356 -8.41 -16.49 -2.30
N THR A 357 -8.12 -17.41 -1.38
CA THR A 357 -9.05 -17.80 -0.32
C THR A 357 -8.61 -17.18 1.00
N ASN A 358 -9.54 -16.97 1.92
CA ASN A 358 -9.20 -16.57 3.29
C ASN A 358 -8.63 -17.78 4.06
N SER A 359 -7.36 -18.12 3.79
CA SER A 359 -6.70 -19.29 4.36
C SER A 359 -5.19 -19.10 4.51
N SER A 360 -4.60 -19.86 5.43
CA SER A 360 -3.15 -19.94 5.63
C SER A 360 -2.41 -20.38 4.35
N ASN A 361 -3.06 -21.15 3.47
CA ASN A 361 -2.48 -21.58 2.20
C ASN A 361 -2.23 -20.40 1.24
N SER A 362 -3.13 -19.40 1.22
CA SER A 362 -2.92 -18.19 0.43
C SER A 362 -1.69 -17.41 0.90
N ILE A 363 -1.49 -17.29 2.22
CA ILE A 363 -0.28 -16.69 2.80
C ILE A 363 0.95 -17.51 2.41
N ARG A 364 0.90 -18.83 2.57
CA ARG A 364 2.01 -19.75 2.24
C ARG A 364 2.43 -19.61 0.78
N ASN A 365 1.48 -19.53 -0.15
CA ASN A 365 1.76 -19.35 -1.57
C ASN A 365 2.43 -18.01 -1.85
N HIS A 366 1.95 -16.93 -1.24
CA HIS A 366 2.58 -15.62 -1.38
C HIS A 366 4.01 -15.62 -0.79
N ALA A 367 4.20 -16.20 0.38
CA ALA A 367 5.50 -16.31 1.04
C ALA A 367 6.50 -17.14 0.24
N ARG A 368 6.08 -18.30 -0.28
CA ARG A 368 6.90 -19.13 -1.18
C ARG A 368 7.30 -18.36 -2.44
N HIS A 369 6.36 -17.67 -3.08
CA HIS A 369 6.63 -16.88 -4.29
C HIS A 369 7.70 -15.81 -4.07
N LYS A 370 7.75 -15.20 -2.88
CA LYS A 370 8.76 -14.19 -2.51
C LYS A 370 10.09 -14.84 -2.09
N LEU A 371 10.07 -15.70 -1.08
CA LEU A 371 11.28 -16.18 -0.42
C LEU A 371 12.00 -17.33 -1.13
N LEU A 372 11.28 -18.14 -1.90
CA LEU A 372 11.84 -19.30 -2.59
C LEU A 372 12.13 -19.03 -4.06
N LYS A 373 11.93 -17.78 -4.52
CA LYS A 373 12.17 -17.40 -5.91
C LYS A 373 13.64 -17.66 -6.29
N GLY A 374 13.83 -18.48 -7.34
CA GLY A 374 15.15 -18.83 -7.86
C GLY A 374 15.86 -19.97 -7.12
N LEU A 375 15.26 -20.57 -6.09
CA LEU A 375 15.78 -21.76 -5.42
C LEU A 375 15.12 -23.03 -6.00
N LYS A 376 15.87 -24.13 -6.09
CA LYS A 376 15.31 -25.43 -6.50
C LYS A 376 14.78 -26.18 -5.29
N SER A 377 13.67 -26.89 -5.44
CA SER A 377 13.05 -27.67 -4.36
C SER A 377 13.96 -28.77 -3.79
N SER A 378 14.93 -29.24 -4.56
CA SER A 378 15.98 -30.17 -4.13
C SER A 378 17.00 -29.56 -3.17
N ASP A 379 17.14 -28.22 -3.15
CA ASP A 379 18.19 -27.54 -2.38
C ASP A 379 17.89 -27.60 -0.89
N ALA A 380 18.89 -27.93 -0.06
CA ALA A 380 18.73 -27.96 1.39
C ALA A 380 18.26 -26.61 1.96
N LYS A 381 18.69 -25.50 1.33
CA LYS A 381 18.24 -24.14 1.66
C LYS A 381 16.75 -23.92 1.39
N TYR A 382 16.23 -24.45 0.28
CA TYR A 382 14.80 -24.38 -0.05
C TYR A 382 13.99 -25.03 1.07
N LYS A 383 14.33 -26.27 1.46
CA LYS A 383 13.64 -27.00 2.53
C LYS A 383 13.69 -26.27 3.87
N LYS A 384 14.84 -25.66 4.19
CA LYS A 384 14.99 -24.86 5.42
C LYS A 384 14.08 -23.63 5.41
N ILE A 385 14.10 -22.83 4.34
CA ILE A 385 13.25 -21.64 4.22
C ILE A 385 11.76 -22.02 4.19
N GLU A 386 11.40 -23.12 3.52
CA GLU A 386 10.04 -23.62 3.52
C GLU A 386 9.57 -24.03 4.92
N GLY A 387 10.42 -24.70 5.71
CA GLY A 387 10.15 -24.98 7.12
C GLY A 387 9.93 -23.72 7.95
N LEU A 388 10.75 -22.68 7.73
CA LEU A 388 10.63 -21.39 8.41
C LEU A 388 9.33 -20.65 8.04
N ILE A 389 8.92 -20.70 6.77
CA ILE A 389 7.61 -20.16 6.35
C ILE A 389 6.49 -20.86 7.09
N ASN A 390 6.53 -22.19 7.15
CA ASN A 390 5.48 -22.97 7.79
C ASN A 390 5.40 -22.69 9.30
N SER A 391 6.55 -22.66 9.96
CA SER A 391 6.66 -22.34 11.39
C SER A 391 6.22 -20.91 11.69
N SER A 392 6.54 -19.93 10.83
CA SER A 392 6.13 -18.53 11.03
C SER A 392 4.62 -18.36 10.90
N ILE A 393 3.99 -19.04 9.93
CA ILE A 393 2.52 -19.01 9.76
C ILE A 393 1.82 -19.51 11.03
N GLU A 394 2.34 -20.58 11.63
CA GLU A 394 1.82 -21.14 12.88
C GLU A 394 2.11 -20.23 14.08
N LYS A 395 3.37 -19.81 14.27
CA LYS A 395 3.82 -18.93 15.36
C LYS A 395 3.02 -17.62 15.41
N MET A 396 2.63 -17.08 14.26
CA MET A 396 1.89 -15.82 14.15
C MET A 396 0.36 -15.99 14.16
N GLY A 397 -0.13 -17.22 14.30
CA GLY A 397 -1.56 -17.51 14.45
C GLY A 397 -2.36 -17.41 13.15
N TYR A 398 -1.75 -17.54 11.97
CA TYR A 398 -2.47 -17.49 10.69
C TYR A 398 -3.13 -18.81 10.29
N ASN A 399 -3.03 -19.86 11.11
CA ASN A 399 -3.63 -21.17 10.84
C ASN A 399 -5.16 -21.17 10.97
N GLU A 400 -5.70 -20.27 11.79
CA GLU A 400 -7.12 -20.12 12.03
C GLU A 400 -7.64 -18.78 11.49
N PRO A 401 -8.95 -18.63 11.24
CA PRO A 401 -9.55 -17.33 10.98
C PRO A 401 -9.32 -16.37 12.16
N LEU A 402 -8.94 -15.13 11.86
CA LEU A 402 -8.73 -14.07 12.85
C LEU A 402 -9.91 -13.10 12.78
N PHE A 403 -11.01 -13.48 13.44
CA PHE A 403 -12.30 -12.79 13.39
C PHE A 403 -12.78 -12.64 11.93
N ASP A 404 -13.38 -11.51 11.57
CA ASP A 404 -13.86 -11.24 10.21
C ASP A 404 -12.84 -10.55 9.30
N TYR A 405 -11.58 -10.46 9.73
CA TYR A 405 -10.49 -9.95 8.91
C TYR A 405 -9.99 -11.02 7.94
N HIS A 406 -9.68 -10.59 6.71
CA HIS A 406 -9.06 -11.48 5.74
C HIS A 406 -7.57 -11.68 6.08
N LEU A 407 -7.12 -12.93 6.19
CA LEU A 407 -5.75 -13.28 6.60
C LEU A 407 -4.69 -12.65 5.70
N LEU A 408 -4.92 -12.55 4.39
CA LEU A 408 -4.00 -11.83 3.48
C LEU A 408 -3.89 -10.32 3.75
N ASP A 409 -4.93 -9.68 4.29
CA ASP A 409 -4.86 -8.26 4.66
C ASP A 409 -4.00 -8.08 5.91
N LEU A 410 -4.25 -8.88 6.95
CA LEU A 410 -3.42 -8.90 8.16
C LEU A 410 -1.97 -9.25 7.82
N TYR A 411 -1.76 -10.24 6.96
CA TYR A 411 -0.43 -10.62 6.52
C TYR A 411 0.25 -9.51 5.68
N TYR A 412 -0.47 -8.80 4.80
CA TYR A 412 0.07 -7.63 4.08
C TYR A 412 0.49 -6.54 5.06
N TRP A 413 -0.40 -6.20 5.99
CA TRP A 413 -0.16 -5.21 7.03
C TRP A 413 1.05 -5.58 7.88
N GLU A 414 1.11 -6.80 8.41
CA GLU A 414 2.13 -7.23 9.36
C GLU A 414 3.48 -7.51 8.73
N ASN A 415 3.51 -8.08 7.51
CA ASN A 415 4.76 -8.51 6.88
C ASN A 415 5.27 -7.55 5.83
N ARG A 416 4.40 -7.01 4.96
CA ARG A 416 4.85 -6.13 3.88
C ARG A 416 4.99 -4.70 4.40
N MET A 417 3.93 -4.15 4.98
CA MET A 417 3.97 -2.81 5.56
C MET A 417 4.69 -2.77 6.90
N GLY A 418 4.68 -3.84 7.68
CA GLY A 418 5.38 -3.90 8.97
C GLY A 418 6.86 -4.24 8.95
N ARG A 419 7.43 -4.61 7.80
CA ARG A 419 8.87 -4.96 7.70
C ARG A 419 9.62 -4.19 6.63
N TRP A 420 9.03 -4.03 5.45
CA TRP A 420 9.72 -3.31 4.36
C TRP A 420 9.60 -1.79 4.49
N MET A 421 8.39 -1.28 4.78
CA MET A 421 8.16 0.16 4.85
C MET A 421 9.01 0.83 5.97
N PRO A 422 9.14 0.26 7.19
CA PRO A 422 9.92 0.87 8.25
C PRO A 422 11.40 1.02 7.88
N GLU A 423 11.96 0.08 7.11
CA GLU A 423 13.35 0.16 6.63
C GLU A 423 13.57 1.20 5.53
N VAL A 424 12.52 1.54 4.75
CA VAL A 424 12.52 2.72 3.87
C VAL A 424 12.62 3.99 4.72
N LEU A 425 11.89 4.05 5.84
CA LEU A 425 11.87 5.23 6.72
C LEU A 425 13.20 5.39 7.46
N ASN A 426 13.78 4.31 7.99
CA ASN A 426 15.09 4.32 8.64
C ASN A 426 16.20 4.83 7.70
N GLU A 427 16.10 4.56 6.38
CA GLU A 427 17.03 5.12 5.40
C GLU A 427 16.91 6.65 5.30
N THR A 428 15.71 7.21 5.43
CA THR A 428 15.43 8.65 5.31
C THR A 428 15.54 9.44 6.62
N ASP A 429 15.61 8.78 7.77
CA ASP A 429 15.66 9.43 9.10
C ASP A 429 16.85 10.35 9.31
N VAL A 430 17.90 10.23 8.49
CA VAL A 430 19.04 11.17 8.48
C VAL A 430 18.66 12.57 7.95
N ALA A 431 17.55 12.69 7.21
CA ALA A 431 17.11 13.93 6.60
C ALA A 431 15.95 14.59 7.37
N PHE A 432 14.98 13.79 7.81
CA PHE A 432 13.74 14.23 8.47
C PHE A 432 13.11 13.07 9.24
N GLU A 433 12.24 13.37 10.21
CA GLU A 433 11.32 12.38 10.76
C GLU A 433 10.12 12.21 9.80
N THR A 434 9.41 11.08 9.87
CA THR A 434 8.28 10.82 8.96
C THR A 434 6.98 10.68 9.73
N PHE A 435 5.97 11.43 9.28
CA PHE A 435 4.58 11.26 9.70
C PHE A 435 3.78 10.52 8.62
N LEU A 436 3.10 9.45 9.02
CA LEU A 436 2.21 8.66 8.18
C LEU A 436 0.80 8.78 8.76
N PRO A 437 -0.08 9.65 8.23
CA PRO A 437 -1.40 9.88 8.83
C PRO A 437 -2.27 8.63 8.91
N PHE A 438 -2.09 7.70 7.96
CA PHE A 438 -2.81 6.42 7.93
C PHE A 438 -2.30 5.42 8.97
N ASN A 439 -1.18 5.71 9.65
CA ASN A 439 -0.59 4.85 10.68
C ASN A 439 -1.30 4.98 12.04
N MET A 440 -2.61 4.78 12.05
CA MET A 440 -3.44 4.74 13.24
C MET A 440 -4.37 3.53 13.11
N ARG A 441 -4.42 2.68 14.15
CA ARG A 441 -5.10 1.39 14.02
C ARG A 441 -6.59 1.55 13.77
N ALA A 442 -7.23 2.55 14.37
CA ALA A 442 -8.62 2.91 14.13
C ALA A 442 -8.92 3.32 12.68
N ILE A 443 -8.02 4.08 12.03
CA ILE A 443 -8.14 4.45 10.60
C ILE A 443 -7.99 3.21 9.72
N ILE A 444 -6.99 2.37 9.99
CA ILE A 444 -6.76 1.14 9.25
C ILE A 444 -7.97 0.20 9.41
N ASP A 445 -8.48 0.01 10.62
CA ASP A 445 -9.63 -0.83 10.93
C ASP A 445 -10.88 -0.35 10.17
N ALA A 446 -11.17 0.96 10.20
CA ALA A 446 -12.26 1.56 9.43
C ALA A 446 -12.11 1.29 7.92
N SER A 447 -10.89 1.42 7.38
CA SER A 447 -10.62 1.17 5.97
C SER A 447 -10.83 -0.30 5.55
N LEU A 448 -10.50 -1.25 6.43
CA LEU A 448 -10.66 -2.68 6.19
C LEU A 448 -12.12 -3.13 6.24
N SER A 449 -13.01 -2.33 6.84
CA SER A 449 -14.44 -2.61 6.96
C SER A 449 -15.23 -2.49 5.65
N PHE A 450 -14.68 -1.77 4.67
CA PHE A 450 -15.30 -1.61 3.34
C PHE A 450 -15.33 -2.93 2.59
N SER A 451 -16.31 -3.09 1.68
CA SER A 451 -16.42 -4.30 0.89
C SER A 451 -15.17 -4.53 0.02
N LEU A 452 -14.88 -5.79 -0.30
CA LEU A 452 -13.75 -6.12 -1.18
C LEU A 452 -13.83 -5.38 -2.53
N LYS A 453 -15.05 -5.20 -3.07
CA LYS A 453 -15.30 -4.42 -4.30
C LYS A 453 -14.81 -2.99 -4.13
N GLN A 454 -15.30 -2.28 -3.10
CA GLN A 454 -14.93 -0.88 -2.83
C GLN A 454 -13.42 -0.72 -2.62
N ARG A 455 -12.82 -1.64 -1.86
CA ARG A 455 -11.37 -1.63 -1.60
C ARG A 455 -10.54 -1.85 -2.88
N LYS A 456 -11.02 -2.67 -3.82
CA LYS A 456 -10.35 -2.94 -5.10
C LYS A 456 -10.50 -1.82 -6.14
N THR A 457 -11.49 -0.95 -6.00
CA THR A 457 -11.76 0.15 -6.93
C THR A 457 -11.28 1.51 -6.42
N ASP A 458 -10.45 1.54 -5.37
CA ASP A 458 -10.01 2.76 -4.68
C ASP A 458 -11.16 3.66 -4.21
N TYR A 459 -12.35 3.09 -4.00
CA TYR A 459 -13.58 3.83 -3.69
C TYR A 459 -13.41 4.72 -2.47
N LEU A 460 -12.93 4.15 -1.36
CA LEU A 460 -12.68 4.86 -0.11
C LEU A 460 -11.83 6.11 -0.32
N PHE A 461 -10.69 5.98 -1.02
CA PHE A 461 -9.74 7.07 -1.18
C PHE A 461 -10.25 8.14 -2.16
N ASN A 462 -10.93 7.73 -3.23
CA ASN A 462 -11.58 8.66 -4.15
C ASN A 462 -12.68 9.47 -3.44
N GLU A 463 -13.47 8.83 -2.59
CA GLU A 463 -14.52 9.49 -1.82
C GLU A 463 -13.94 10.43 -0.75
N LEU A 464 -12.88 10.03 -0.04
CA LEU A 464 -12.19 10.95 0.88
C LEU A 464 -11.65 12.18 0.15
N ILE A 465 -11.10 12.03 -1.06
CA ILE A 465 -10.73 13.18 -1.90
C ILE A 465 -11.98 14.01 -2.25
N ASN A 466 -13.07 13.39 -2.73
CA ASN A 466 -14.29 14.11 -3.12
C ASN A 466 -14.92 14.90 -1.99
N ARG A 467 -14.93 14.35 -0.78
CA ARG A 467 -15.52 14.96 0.40
C ARG A 467 -14.71 16.12 0.96
N ASN A 468 -13.40 16.11 0.74
CA ASN A 468 -12.48 17.11 1.30
C ASN A 468 -12.02 18.14 0.27
N HIS A 469 -11.66 17.68 -0.94
CA HIS A 469 -11.22 18.53 -2.02
C HIS A 469 -11.46 17.91 -3.43
N PRO A 470 -12.70 17.96 -3.96
CA PRO A 470 -13.10 17.19 -5.14
C PRO A 470 -12.33 17.52 -6.43
N LEU A 471 -11.84 18.76 -6.58
CA LEU A 471 -11.03 19.15 -7.74
C LEU A 471 -9.75 18.31 -7.88
N LEU A 472 -9.22 17.72 -6.81
CA LEU A 472 -8.05 16.83 -6.91
C LEU A 472 -8.35 15.50 -7.62
N ASN A 473 -9.60 15.07 -7.69
CA ASN A 473 -10.01 13.93 -8.52
C ASN A 473 -10.18 14.29 -10.00
N PHE A 474 -10.22 15.58 -10.35
CA PHE A 474 -10.38 16.02 -11.73
C PHE A 474 -9.09 15.85 -12.55
N PHE A 475 -7.92 16.09 -11.96
CA PHE A 475 -6.64 15.89 -12.65
C PHE A 475 -6.40 14.41 -12.96
N GLY A 476 -5.71 14.14 -14.07
CA GLY A 476 -5.36 12.78 -14.48
C GLY A 476 -4.61 12.00 -13.40
N LYS A 477 -4.78 10.66 -13.36
CA LYS A 477 -4.11 9.79 -12.39
C LYS A 477 -2.97 9.03 -13.04
N ASN A 478 -1.74 9.52 -12.84
CA ASN A 478 -0.56 9.06 -13.57
C ASN A 478 -0.76 9.13 -15.09
N GLU A 479 -1.46 10.16 -15.55
CA GLU A 479 -1.66 10.53 -16.94
C GLU A 479 -1.93 12.03 -17.03
N THR A 480 -1.61 12.66 -18.17
CA THR A 480 -1.76 14.11 -18.34
C THR A 480 -3.19 14.55 -18.62
N GLN A 481 -4.04 13.63 -19.09
CA GLN A 481 -5.42 13.91 -19.45
C GLN A 481 -6.28 14.02 -18.20
N ASN A 482 -7.04 15.10 -18.06
CA ASN A 482 -7.99 15.26 -16.96
C ASN A 482 -9.23 14.36 -17.14
N LEU A 483 -10.05 14.25 -16.10
CA LEU A 483 -11.23 13.39 -16.09
C LEU A 483 -12.18 13.65 -17.27
N TYR A 484 -12.37 14.92 -17.66
CA TYR A 484 -13.22 15.28 -18.80
C TYR A 484 -12.63 14.77 -20.13
N GLU A 485 -11.34 14.98 -20.35
CA GLU A 485 -10.64 14.51 -21.56
C GLU A 485 -10.65 12.98 -21.67
N GLN A 486 -10.48 12.28 -20.55
CA GLN A 486 -10.61 10.83 -20.49
C GLN A 486 -12.02 10.36 -20.85
N THR A 487 -13.05 11.01 -20.32
CA THR A 487 -14.44 10.66 -20.67
C THR A 487 -14.74 10.89 -22.15
N LYS A 488 -14.23 11.98 -22.73
CA LYS A 488 -14.38 12.26 -24.16
C LYS A 488 -13.67 11.24 -25.05
N ARG A 489 -12.53 10.70 -24.62
CA ARG A 489 -11.82 9.63 -25.34
C ARG A 489 -12.58 8.31 -25.32
N ASN A 490 -13.25 7.98 -24.20
CA ASN A 490 -14.12 6.80 -24.13
C ASN A 490 -15.35 6.91 -25.07
N GLU A 491 -15.65 8.11 -25.58
CA GLU A 491 -16.67 8.34 -26.61
C GLU A 491 -16.15 8.21 -28.05
N GLU A 492 -14.86 7.87 -28.28
CA GLU A 492 -14.40 7.51 -29.62
C GLU A 492 -15.01 6.15 -30.03
N ASP A 493 -15.87 6.17 -31.05
CA ASP A 493 -16.37 4.95 -31.68
C ASP A 493 -15.20 4.16 -32.30
N HIS A 494 -14.79 3.08 -31.63
CA HIS A 494 -13.85 2.07 -32.11
C HIS A 494 -14.36 1.36 -33.37
N PHE A 495 -15.69 1.29 -33.55
CA PHE A 495 -16.33 0.81 -34.76
C PHE A 495 -17.70 1.47 -34.95
N ASN A 496 -18.01 1.78 -36.19
CA ASN A 496 -19.27 2.43 -36.60
C ASN A 496 -20.38 1.44 -36.98
N SER A 497 -20.09 0.13 -37.02
CA SER A 497 -21.05 -0.90 -37.41
C SER A 497 -20.66 -2.27 -36.85
N PHE A 498 -21.63 -3.18 -36.82
CA PHE A 498 -21.42 -4.59 -36.49
C PHE A 498 -22.26 -5.49 -37.41
N GLY A 499 -21.77 -6.70 -37.65
CA GLY A 499 -22.44 -7.69 -38.51
C GLY A 499 -23.30 -8.65 -37.70
N ILE A 500 -24.39 -9.12 -38.30
CA ILE A 500 -25.24 -10.18 -37.75
C ILE A 500 -25.07 -11.40 -38.65
N TYR A 501 -24.86 -12.55 -38.03
CA TYR A 501 -24.50 -13.78 -38.70
C TYR A 501 -25.43 -14.93 -38.30
N ASP A 502 -25.72 -15.79 -39.26
CA ASP A 502 -26.45 -17.02 -39.02
C ASP A 502 -25.57 -18.12 -38.40
N SER A 503 -26.17 -19.28 -38.13
CA SER A 503 -25.46 -20.44 -37.57
C SER A 503 -24.35 -21.02 -38.48
N ASN A 504 -24.37 -20.68 -39.77
CA ASN A 504 -23.36 -21.10 -40.76
C ASN A 504 -22.30 -20.01 -40.97
N SER A 505 -22.29 -18.96 -40.14
CA SER A 505 -21.40 -17.81 -40.26
C SER A 505 -21.59 -16.99 -41.55
N ASN A 506 -22.77 -17.06 -42.18
CA ASN A 506 -23.11 -16.14 -43.26
C ASN A 506 -23.53 -14.80 -42.67
N LEU A 507 -23.01 -13.70 -43.20
CA LEU A 507 -23.47 -12.35 -42.87
C LEU A 507 -24.89 -12.17 -43.43
N ILE A 508 -25.86 -11.92 -42.56
CA ILE A 508 -27.28 -11.78 -42.92
C ILE A 508 -27.80 -10.35 -42.78
N ASP A 509 -27.17 -9.53 -41.94
CA ASP A 509 -27.54 -8.12 -41.74
C ASP A 509 -26.36 -7.32 -41.17
N VAL A 510 -26.38 -6.00 -41.30
CA VAL A 510 -25.38 -5.07 -40.73
C VAL A 510 -26.11 -3.94 -40.04
N ARG A 511 -25.68 -3.60 -38.82
CA ARG A 511 -26.26 -2.52 -38.02
C ARG A 511 -25.22 -1.47 -37.71
N ASP A 512 -25.65 -0.23 -37.67
CA ASP A 512 -24.83 0.87 -37.17
C ASP A 512 -24.57 0.67 -35.67
N SER A 513 -23.35 0.98 -35.27
CA SER A 513 -22.91 1.02 -33.87
C SER A 513 -22.82 2.47 -33.45
N ILE A 514 -23.43 2.79 -32.32
CA ILE A 514 -23.35 4.10 -31.66
C ILE A 514 -22.81 3.83 -30.27
N ASN A 515 -21.78 4.58 -29.85
CA ASN A 515 -21.09 4.41 -28.57
C ASN A 515 -20.57 2.97 -28.39
N ASN A 516 -19.99 2.41 -29.45
CA ASN A 516 -19.42 1.06 -29.43
C ASN A 516 -20.39 -0.04 -28.96
N LEU A 517 -21.68 0.09 -29.29
CA LEU A 517 -22.71 -0.86 -28.91
C LEU A 517 -22.80 -2.02 -29.92
N VAL A 518 -22.76 -3.25 -29.41
CA VAL A 518 -23.11 -4.46 -30.16
C VAL A 518 -24.32 -5.11 -29.50
N TYR A 519 -25.28 -5.59 -30.29
CA TYR A 519 -26.45 -6.29 -29.79
C TYR A 519 -27.01 -7.25 -30.85
N LEU A 520 -27.81 -8.23 -30.43
CA LEU A 520 -28.50 -9.15 -31.33
C LEU A 520 -29.97 -8.75 -31.41
N PRO A 521 -30.47 -8.21 -32.55
CA PRO A 521 -31.85 -7.78 -32.68
C PRO A 521 -32.83 -8.95 -32.50
N LYS A 522 -34.02 -8.69 -31.98
CA LYS A 522 -35.01 -9.72 -31.62
C LYS A 522 -35.32 -10.73 -32.74
N ASP A 523 -35.32 -10.27 -34.00
CA ASP A 523 -35.66 -11.09 -35.16
C ASP A 523 -34.54 -12.10 -35.51
N TYR A 524 -33.34 -11.89 -34.94
CA TYR A 524 -32.14 -12.71 -35.15
C TYR A 524 -31.71 -13.49 -33.89
N ILE A 525 -32.49 -13.49 -32.80
CA ILE A 525 -32.19 -14.28 -31.59
C ILE A 525 -32.61 -15.75 -31.80
N GLN A 526 -31.84 -16.44 -32.64
CA GLN A 526 -31.96 -17.87 -32.90
C GLN A 526 -30.70 -18.59 -32.41
N LYS A 527 -30.82 -19.85 -32.06
CA LYS A 527 -29.70 -20.63 -31.55
C LYS A 527 -28.54 -20.61 -32.55
N ASN A 528 -27.36 -20.28 -32.05
CA ASN A 528 -26.08 -20.10 -32.77
C ASN A 528 -25.99 -18.89 -33.70
N TYR A 529 -27.02 -18.04 -33.77
CA TYR A 529 -26.89 -16.75 -34.43
C TYR A 529 -26.08 -15.82 -33.54
N TYR A 530 -25.37 -14.88 -34.15
CA TYR A 530 -24.53 -13.95 -33.40
C TYR A 530 -24.39 -12.58 -34.05
N ALA A 531 -24.18 -11.58 -33.21
CA ALA A 531 -23.73 -10.26 -33.62
C ALA A 531 -22.21 -10.18 -33.36
N GLU A 532 -21.44 -9.58 -34.27
CA GLU A 532 -20.00 -9.47 -34.16
C GLU A 532 -19.53 -8.06 -34.57
N SER A 533 -18.69 -7.45 -33.72
CA SER A 533 -18.09 -6.14 -33.99
C SER A 533 -17.19 -6.18 -35.22
N LYS A 534 -16.95 -5.01 -35.81
CA LYS A 534 -15.78 -4.88 -36.71
C LYS A 534 -14.49 -5.19 -35.94
N PRO A 535 -13.46 -5.69 -36.63
CA PRO A 535 -12.17 -5.95 -36.01
C PRO A 535 -11.49 -4.68 -35.55
N TYR A 536 -10.98 -4.71 -34.32
CA TYR A 536 -9.93 -3.82 -33.86
C TYR A 536 -8.58 -4.46 -34.19
N PHE A 537 -7.72 -3.74 -34.91
CA PHE A 537 -6.38 -4.21 -35.26
C PHE A 537 -5.34 -3.62 -34.31
N TYR A 538 -4.48 -4.48 -33.78
CA TYR A 538 -3.36 -4.06 -32.94
C TYR A 538 -2.28 -3.38 -33.80
N ASN A 539 -1.88 -2.15 -33.46
CA ASN A 539 -1.03 -1.33 -34.34
C ASN A 539 0.47 -1.43 -34.04
N SER A 540 0.81 -1.67 -32.79
CA SER A 540 2.20 -1.75 -32.33
C SER A 540 2.86 -3.08 -32.66
N ASP A 541 4.20 -3.13 -32.70
CA ASP A 541 4.91 -4.37 -33.05
C ASP A 541 4.63 -5.50 -32.03
N LYS A 542 4.53 -5.15 -30.75
CA LYS A 542 4.14 -6.06 -29.66
C LYS A 542 3.63 -5.33 -28.43
N GLY A 543 2.78 -5.99 -27.64
CA GLY A 543 2.35 -5.45 -26.34
C GLY A 543 1.02 -5.99 -25.81
N ILE A 544 0.19 -5.09 -25.29
CA ILE A 544 -1.00 -5.40 -24.49
C ILE A 544 -2.19 -4.57 -24.99
N VAL A 545 -3.38 -5.17 -24.98
CA VAL A 545 -4.65 -4.46 -25.10
C VAL A 545 -5.45 -4.63 -23.82
N ASN A 546 -5.94 -3.52 -23.27
CA ASN A 546 -6.93 -3.51 -22.20
C ASN A 546 -8.28 -3.07 -22.79
N LEU A 547 -9.29 -3.92 -22.72
CA LEU A 547 -10.64 -3.63 -23.18
C LEU A 547 -11.63 -3.64 -22.01
N SER A 548 -12.62 -2.75 -22.07
CA SER A 548 -13.68 -2.64 -21.06
C SER A 548 -15.02 -2.98 -21.70
N VAL A 549 -15.66 -4.06 -21.22
CA VAL A 549 -16.94 -4.54 -21.75
C VAL A 549 -18.03 -4.39 -20.69
N LEU A 550 -19.14 -3.74 -21.03
CA LEU A 550 -20.28 -3.58 -20.13
C LEU A 550 -21.53 -4.16 -20.77
N ASN A 551 -22.19 -5.09 -20.08
CA ASN A 551 -23.56 -5.47 -20.34
C ASN A 551 -24.34 -5.29 -19.05
N GLU A 552 -25.45 -4.54 -19.09
CA GLU A 552 -26.21 -4.19 -17.89
C GLU A 552 -27.25 -5.26 -17.50
N TYR A 553 -27.43 -6.29 -18.33
CA TYR A 553 -28.37 -7.37 -18.05
C TYR A 553 -27.89 -8.19 -16.86
N PHE A 554 -28.78 -8.42 -15.88
CA PHE A 554 -28.50 -9.30 -14.77
C PHE A 554 -29.76 -10.01 -14.33
N ASN A 555 -29.77 -11.32 -14.51
CA ASN A 555 -30.85 -12.18 -14.06
C ASN A 555 -30.33 -13.60 -13.90
N PRO A 556 -30.04 -14.06 -12.67
CA PRO A 556 -29.51 -15.41 -12.44
C PRO A 556 -30.37 -16.55 -13.01
N LYS A 557 -31.67 -16.33 -13.22
CA LYS A 557 -32.59 -17.29 -13.86
C LYS A 557 -32.50 -17.31 -15.39
N GLY A 558 -31.89 -16.29 -15.98
CA GLY A 558 -31.75 -16.07 -17.42
C GLY A 558 -30.42 -16.56 -18.02
N THR A 559 -29.71 -17.45 -17.33
CA THR A 559 -28.43 -18.01 -17.80
C THR A 559 -28.62 -18.99 -18.97
N LYS A 560 -27.53 -19.27 -19.68
CA LYS A 560 -27.45 -20.19 -20.83
C LYS A 560 -28.35 -19.77 -21.99
N ILE A 561 -28.48 -18.47 -22.19
CA ILE A 561 -29.34 -17.88 -23.21
C ILE A 561 -28.53 -17.01 -24.17
N LEU A 562 -27.80 -16.04 -23.64
CA LEU A 562 -26.87 -15.21 -24.40
C LEU A 562 -25.50 -15.25 -23.72
N LYS A 563 -24.46 -15.15 -24.52
CA LYS A 563 -23.10 -14.92 -24.04
C LYS A 563 -22.42 -13.90 -24.93
N TYR A 564 -21.40 -13.23 -24.40
CA TYR A 564 -20.40 -12.61 -25.26
C TYR A 564 -19.10 -13.42 -25.26
N SER A 565 -18.33 -13.23 -26.30
CA SER A 565 -17.02 -13.80 -26.52
C SER A 565 -16.07 -12.73 -27.02
N ILE A 566 -14.83 -12.77 -26.55
CA ILE A 566 -13.71 -12.04 -27.15
C ILE A 566 -12.97 -13.00 -28.05
N LEU A 567 -12.76 -12.58 -29.29
CA LEU A 567 -12.05 -13.33 -30.31
C LEU A 567 -10.73 -12.64 -30.59
N LEU A 568 -9.66 -13.45 -30.69
CA LEU A 568 -8.36 -13.05 -31.19
C LEU A 568 -8.04 -13.91 -32.42
N ASN A 569 -7.85 -13.28 -33.58
CA ASN A 569 -7.58 -13.97 -34.85
C ASN A 569 -8.62 -15.09 -35.11
N ASN A 570 -9.90 -14.77 -34.88
CA ASN A 570 -11.06 -15.68 -34.97
C ASN A 570 -11.14 -16.83 -33.95
N ASN A 571 -10.19 -16.92 -33.01
CA ASN A 571 -10.26 -17.87 -31.90
C ASN A 571 -10.88 -17.23 -30.67
N VAL A 572 -11.85 -17.89 -30.04
CA VAL A 572 -12.41 -17.42 -28.77
C VAL A 572 -11.36 -17.56 -27.67
N ILE A 573 -11.01 -16.44 -27.02
CA ILE A 573 -10.01 -16.38 -25.94
C ILE A 573 -10.63 -16.04 -24.57
N LEU A 574 -11.88 -15.58 -24.58
CA LEU A 574 -12.68 -15.34 -23.39
C LEU A 574 -14.16 -15.47 -23.76
N SER A 575 -14.98 -16.01 -22.86
CA SER A 575 -16.43 -15.94 -22.98
C SER A 575 -17.13 -15.89 -21.63
N GLU A 576 -18.28 -15.22 -21.60
CA GLU A 576 -19.04 -15.01 -20.37
C GLU A 576 -20.54 -14.92 -20.65
N ASP A 577 -21.33 -15.49 -19.75
CA ASP A 577 -22.79 -15.44 -19.81
C ASP A 577 -23.27 -14.05 -19.40
N LEU A 578 -24.08 -13.42 -20.25
CA LEU A 578 -24.55 -12.04 -20.03
C LEU A 578 -25.40 -11.92 -18.76
N ALA A 579 -25.98 -13.00 -18.24
CA ALA A 579 -26.88 -12.93 -17.11
C ALA A 579 -26.18 -12.90 -15.73
N LEU A 580 -24.85 -13.08 -15.69
CA LEU A 580 -24.08 -13.31 -14.46
C LEU A 580 -23.34 -12.08 -13.93
N TRP A 581 -23.02 -11.10 -14.80
CA TRP A 581 -22.17 -9.96 -14.44
C TRP A 581 -22.66 -8.67 -15.10
N LYS A 582 -23.14 -7.71 -14.28
CA LYS A 582 -23.63 -6.39 -14.76
C LYS A 582 -22.62 -5.25 -14.66
N GLU A 583 -21.43 -5.53 -14.15
CA GLU A 583 -20.41 -4.51 -13.94
C GLU A 583 -19.46 -4.49 -15.13
N VAL A 584 -18.65 -3.45 -15.27
CA VAL A 584 -17.63 -3.39 -16.33
C VAL A 584 -16.64 -4.55 -16.16
N ASN A 585 -16.54 -5.38 -17.20
CA ASN A 585 -15.50 -6.39 -17.32
C ASN A 585 -14.26 -5.79 -17.99
N ASN A 586 -13.22 -5.53 -17.18
CA ASN A 586 -11.91 -5.09 -17.64
C ASN A 586 -11.08 -6.32 -18.01
N ILE A 587 -10.84 -6.50 -19.31
CA ILE A 587 -10.13 -7.64 -19.88
C ILE A 587 -8.77 -7.17 -20.40
N SER A 588 -7.70 -7.85 -20.00
CA SER A 588 -6.33 -7.58 -20.43
C SER A 588 -5.81 -8.75 -21.26
N ILE A 589 -5.39 -8.47 -22.50
CA ILE A 589 -4.81 -9.42 -23.45
C ILE A 589 -3.35 -9.05 -23.67
N THR A 590 -2.43 -9.90 -23.23
CA THR A 590 -0.99 -9.67 -23.37
C THR A 590 -0.39 -10.51 -24.48
N GLY A 591 0.79 -10.11 -24.97
CA GLY A 591 1.54 -10.90 -25.96
C GLY A 591 1.00 -10.78 -27.37
N LEU A 592 0.29 -9.68 -27.67
CA LEU A 592 -0.19 -9.35 -29.01
C LEU A 592 0.95 -8.88 -29.90
N THR A 593 0.80 -9.08 -31.20
CA THR A 593 1.67 -8.62 -32.28
C THR A 593 0.91 -7.76 -33.27
N ARG A 594 1.63 -6.94 -34.05
CA ARG A 594 1.02 -6.09 -35.08
C ARG A 594 0.05 -6.92 -35.97
N ASP A 595 -1.09 -6.31 -36.28
CA ASP A 595 -2.17 -6.86 -37.10
C ASP A 595 -3.00 -7.96 -36.44
N ASP A 596 -2.77 -8.27 -35.16
CA ASP A 596 -3.69 -9.13 -34.40
C ASP A 596 -5.11 -8.55 -34.40
N GLU A 597 -6.08 -9.39 -34.78
CA GLU A 597 -7.48 -9.04 -34.95
C GLU A 597 -8.27 -9.34 -33.68
N ILE A 598 -8.82 -8.32 -33.03
CA ILE A 598 -9.67 -8.45 -31.83
C ILE A 598 -11.12 -8.14 -32.19
N LYS A 599 -12.04 -9.04 -31.83
CA LYS A 599 -13.49 -8.87 -32.05
C LYS A 599 -14.29 -9.25 -30.82
N ILE A 600 -15.47 -8.64 -30.68
CA ILE A 600 -16.47 -9.05 -29.70
C ILE A 600 -17.65 -9.66 -30.43
N ARG A 601 -18.11 -10.81 -29.93
CA ARG A 601 -19.24 -11.55 -30.48
C ARG A 601 -20.27 -11.82 -29.41
N ILE A 602 -21.54 -11.51 -29.69
CA ILE A 602 -22.68 -11.85 -28.84
C ILE A 602 -23.43 -13.00 -29.50
N THR A 603 -23.51 -14.15 -28.83
CA THR A 603 -24.09 -15.37 -29.40
C THR A 603 -25.36 -15.77 -28.65
N ALA A 604 -26.40 -16.08 -29.41
CA ALA A 604 -27.59 -16.74 -28.89
C ALA A 604 -27.38 -18.24 -28.73
N LEU A 605 -27.62 -18.75 -27.52
CA LEU A 605 -27.47 -20.15 -27.15
C LEU A 605 -28.80 -20.92 -27.26
N LYS A 606 -29.92 -20.21 -27.41
CA LYS A 606 -31.29 -20.74 -27.52
C LYS A 606 -32.12 -19.87 -28.46
N ASP A 607 -33.17 -20.47 -29.01
CA ASP A 607 -34.20 -19.76 -29.78
C ASP A 607 -35.13 -18.99 -28.86
N ILE A 608 -35.26 -17.67 -29.06
CA ILE A 608 -36.09 -16.83 -28.20
C ILE A 608 -36.80 -15.74 -29.00
N LYS A 609 -38.10 -15.55 -28.74
CA LYS A 609 -38.95 -14.61 -29.49
C LYS A 609 -39.30 -13.32 -28.74
N SER A 610 -38.84 -13.14 -27.50
CA SER A 610 -39.21 -11.96 -26.69
C SER A 610 -38.26 -10.79 -26.94
N ILE A 611 -38.83 -9.59 -27.16
CA ILE A 611 -38.11 -8.32 -27.33
C ILE A 611 -37.20 -7.98 -26.14
N SER A 612 -37.51 -8.49 -24.93
CA SER A 612 -36.67 -8.27 -23.75
C SER A 612 -35.23 -8.78 -23.92
N TRP A 613 -35.02 -9.78 -24.79
CA TRP A 613 -33.69 -10.36 -25.02
C TRP A 613 -32.83 -9.56 -25.98
N GLU A 614 -33.42 -8.70 -26.81
CA GLU A 614 -32.65 -7.71 -27.56
C GLU A 614 -31.99 -6.74 -26.59
N ASN A 615 -32.76 -6.19 -25.64
CA ASN A 615 -32.22 -5.33 -24.59
C ASN A 615 -31.19 -6.07 -23.73
N ALA A 616 -31.44 -7.34 -23.38
CA ALA A 616 -30.47 -8.16 -22.65
C ALA A 616 -29.15 -8.39 -23.40
N SER A 617 -29.19 -8.35 -24.73
CA SER A 617 -27.99 -8.55 -25.56
C SER A 617 -27.09 -7.31 -25.65
N LYS A 618 -27.60 -6.12 -25.34
CA LYS A 618 -26.87 -4.85 -25.48
C LYS A 618 -25.58 -4.83 -24.69
N THR A 619 -24.46 -4.88 -25.40
CA THR A 619 -23.12 -4.93 -24.84
C THR A 619 -22.29 -3.79 -25.39
N TYR A 620 -21.83 -2.92 -24.50
CA TYR A 620 -21.02 -1.75 -24.78
C TYR A 620 -19.54 -2.09 -24.66
N ILE A 621 -18.75 -1.59 -25.59
CA ILE A 621 -17.29 -1.65 -25.53
C ILE A 621 -16.80 -0.26 -25.11
N ASN A 622 -16.76 -0.04 -23.80
CA ASN A 622 -16.53 1.27 -23.21
C ASN A 622 -15.16 1.85 -23.55
N ASN A 623 -14.16 1.00 -23.75
CA ASN A 623 -12.80 1.42 -24.08
C ASN A 623 -11.97 0.25 -24.64
N ILE A 624 -11.05 0.57 -25.55
CA ILE A 624 -9.95 -0.28 -26.03
C ILE A 624 -8.66 0.55 -25.94
N VAL A 625 -7.76 0.18 -25.02
CA VAL A 625 -6.47 0.85 -24.81
C VAL A 625 -5.33 -0.06 -25.23
N GLU A 626 -4.57 0.40 -26.22
CA GLU A 626 -3.32 -0.23 -26.66
C GLU A 626 -2.12 0.28 -25.85
N THR A 627 -1.30 -0.64 -25.32
CA THR A 627 -0.05 -0.33 -24.64
C THR A 627 1.13 -1.05 -25.30
N PRO A 628 1.99 -0.34 -26.05
CA PRO A 628 3.18 -0.92 -26.65
C PRO A 628 4.18 -1.38 -25.58
N MET A 629 4.86 -2.50 -25.82
CA MET A 629 5.86 -3.04 -24.90
C MET A 629 7.20 -3.28 -25.60
N LYS A 630 8.31 -3.00 -24.91
CA LYS A 630 9.68 -3.22 -25.44
C LYS A 630 10.12 -4.69 -25.39
N ASN A 631 9.60 -5.46 -24.44
CA ASN A 631 9.98 -6.86 -24.20
C ASN A 631 8.92 -7.84 -24.71
N ASN A 632 9.32 -9.08 -25.01
CA ASN A 632 8.37 -10.14 -25.35
C ASN A 632 7.65 -10.60 -24.08
N ILE A 633 6.32 -10.61 -24.14
CA ILE A 633 5.45 -11.01 -23.04
C ILE A 633 4.72 -12.27 -23.45
N LYS A 634 4.54 -13.19 -22.52
CA LYS A 634 3.75 -14.40 -22.76
C LYS A 634 2.31 -14.02 -23.07
N PHE A 635 1.67 -14.76 -23.98
CA PHE A 635 0.24 -14.64 -24.20
C PHE A 635 -0.55 -15.04 -22.95
N ILE A 636 -1.30 -14.09 -22.38
CA ILE A 636 -2.16 -14.27 -21.21
C ILE A 636 -3.41 -13.42 -21.41
N VAL A 637 -4.56 -13.99 -21.09
CA VAL A 637 -5.82 -13.26 -20.99
C VAL A 637 -6.25 -13.25 -19.53
N SER A 638 -6.66 -12.09 -19.03
CA SER A 638 -7.16 -11.92 -17.67
C SER A 638 -8.35 -10.97 -17.65
N SER A 639 -9.20 -11.11 -16.64
CA SER A 639 -10.44 -10.34 -16.47
C SER A 639 -10.69 -10.09 -14.98
N ASN A 640 -11.37 -8.99 -14.65
CA ASN A 640 -11.85 -8.71 -13.29
C ASN A 640 -13.18 -9.40 -12.96
N SER A 641 -13.92 -9.92 -13.95
CA SER A 641 -15.15 -10.67 -13.72
C SER A 641 -14.82 -12.09 -13.26
N PRO A 642 -15.42 -12.57 -12.16
CA PRO A 642 -15.23 -13.94 -11.70
C PRO A 642 -15.95 -14.99 -12.56
N TYR A 643 -16.76 -14.57 -13.54
CA TYR A 643 -17.57 -15.45 -14.38
C TYR A 643 -17.00 -15.67 -15.79
N SER A 644 -15.86 -15.04 -16.10
CA SER A 644 -15.18 -15.16 -17.39
C SER A 644 -14.52 -16.54 -17.54
N ASN A 645 -14.76 -17.18 -18.68
CA ASN A 645 -14.16 -18.46 -19.05
C ASN A 645 -13.11 -18.21 -20.13
N TYR A 646 -11.89 -18.75 -19.94
CA TYR A 646 -10.74 -18.59 -20.84
C TYR A 646 -10.53 -19.80 -21.74
#